data_AF-A0A3M1HG46-F1
#
_entry.id   AF-A0A3M1HG46-F1
#
_cell.length_a   1.000
_cell.length_b   1.000
_cell.length_c   1.000
_cell.angle_alpha   90.00
_cell.angle_beta   90.00
_cell.angle_gamma   90.00
#
_symmetry.space_group_name_H-M   'P 1'
#
loop_
_entity.id
_entity.type
_entity.pdbx_description
1 polymer ?
#
loop_
_entity_poly.entity_id
_entity_poly.type
_entity_poly.pdbx_seq_one_letter_code
_entity_poly.pdbx_strand_id
1 'polypeptide(L)'
;QPRGRIRGAQLDESAANGDIVAGFSSRGPAGHGFPVLKPDLTAPGVDIWAASATGVGEPTPEYLLMSGTSMSSPHVAGAAALLRALHPSWSPAEIKSALMTTALHAAALRKEDGTTPGDPFDVGSGRVRLAAAAQAGLLLDISFADYLAADPTGGGDPTRLNLPSLYDTDCGSQCMWTRTVRSTRPITTTWQSEYLGTGRATITPSTLVLAPSSSGTFTVTWSSDVSVQGSPQWYFGEVIWRETAGAAPDAHLPLAVWARTTTPDIAVAPVKLGATLNLNEQISQTLTITNSGDGPLTWVFTDVVSAPVVELWGQRKNGHSGIVSDFYTNKGGGTYTADDFTLTGDAHITLISAEGFQNNADLSNSATKLSWFVYPDAEGKPAGQPQDTGGTEMWKFSAAVDAPGVDVSNDVITLDLEAAGAPPLNLPAGDYWLVVFPDIDMSTYNRWNWSQGVPGGAEAHVIDPGDNFGQAGKGWQAISSDLGVSFTDVAFRIVGTIQVDCSLPEDIPWLSVSSQAGTVPGNDSVPLEVGFDSGGLSAGVYEKTLCIASNDPDEALVAVSTRLTVIEEGTDLVCNGTPVRFESGIPSSWQRITIQGEGWSTTAGTHCGSLNVPKGNFAGTGNAACVDSDATGGREEAYLCAPVAGLDGVAAAALRFRVNYQVFETPDPNDAFQVVVSPGAPGGPYDPPLFRINNDFPGQDAYAQPDSGADVRLDLGAYVGDPQVFVCFYYSGDNDWYAHIDDVALSCKAPDETRLFLPEIYRPEQTRAGR
;
A
#
# COMPACT_ATOMS: atom_id res chain seq x y z
N GLN A 1 -5.24 71.39 -18.04
CA GLN A 1 -4.56 70.12 -17.68
C GLN A 1 -3.32 70.47 -16.89
N PRO A 2 -3.17 70.05 -15.63
CA PRO A 2 -1.92 70.23 -14.92
C PRO A 2 -0.83 69.43 -15.66
N ARG A 3 0.25 70.11 -16.05
CA ARG A 3 1.44 69.50 -16.66
C ARG A 3 2.59 69.67 -15.66
N GLY A 4 2.98 68.59 -15.00
CA GLY A 4 4.22 68.53 -14.23
C GLY A 4 5.41 68.28 -15.17
N ARG A 5 6.57 68.87 -14.88
CA ARG A 5 7.82 68.58 -15.60
C ARG A 5 8.92 68.32 -14.56
N ILE A 6 9.42 67.09 -14.53
CA ILE A 6 10.65 66.77 -13.79
C ILE A 6 11.80 67.48 -14.52
N ARG A 7 12.58 68.28 -13.79
CA ARG A 7 13.79 68.97 -14.31
C ARG A 7 14.99 68.49 -13.51
N GLY A 8 16.15 68.36 -14.16
CA GLY A 8 17.38 67.89 -13.52
C GLY A 8 17.53 66.36 -13.43
N ALA A 9 16.67 65.60 -14.10
CA ALA A 9 16.82 64.16 -14.28
C ALA A 9 17.30 63.84 -15.71
N GLN A 10 18.13 62.82 -15.85
CA GLN A 10 18.47 62.19 -17.11
C GLN A 10 17.71 60.87 -17.20
N LEU A 11 17.02 60.64 -18.31
CA LEU A 11 16.37 59.36 -18.57
C LEU A 11 17.47 58.29 -18.73
N ASP A 12 17.38 57.24 -17.92
CA ASP A 12 18.24 56.07 -18.02
C ASP A 12 17.37 54.86 -18.40
N GLU A 13 17.57 54.37 -19.62
CA GLU A 13 16.92 53.17 -20.16
C GLU A 13 17.92 52.02 -20.30
N SER A 14 19.06 52.10 -19.60
CA SER A 14 20.05 51.04 -19.60
C SER A 14 19.42 49.73 -19.15
N ALA A 15 19.48 48.73 -20.02
CA ALA A 15 19.08 47.38 -19.69
C ALA A 15 19.85 46.85 -18.47
N ALA A 16 21.03 47.38 -18.14
CA ALA A 16 21.77 46.99 -16.94
C ALA A 16 21.08 47.37 -15.62
N ASN A 17 20.16 48.35 -15.63
CA ASN A 17 19.53 48.93 -14.43
C ASN A 17 18.05 48.56 -14.28
N GLY A 18 17.43 47.95 -15.30
CA GLY A 18 16.03 47.52 -15.28
C GLY A 18 15.87 46.00 -15.21
N ASP A 19 14.68 45.52 -14.89
CA ASP A 19 14.32 44.10 -14.89
C ASP A 19 15.24 43.23 -13.99
N ILE A 20 15.64 43.81 -12.86
CA ILE A 20 16.37 43.16 -11.77
C ILE A 20 15.43 43.05 -10.57
N VAL A 21 15.30 41.85 -10.02
CA VAL A 21 14.49 41.61 -8.83
C VAL A 21 15.19 42.21 -7.62
N ALA A 22 14.45 42.94 -6.79
CA ALA A 22 15.00 43.50 -5.57
C ALA A 22 15.40 42.39 -4.58
N GLY A 23 16.56 42.53 -3.93
CA GLY A 23 17.04 41.56 -2.92
C GLY A 23 16.11 41.44 -1.71
N PHE A 24 15.28 42.44 -1.43
CA PHE A 24 14.27 42.38 -0.35
C PHE A 24 12.94 41.74 -0.78
N SER A 25 12.72 41.49 -2.08
CA SER A 25 11.46 40.91 -2.53
C SER A 25 11.37 39.47 -2.05
N SER A 26 10.24 39.06 -1.48
CA SER A 26 10.06 37.68 -1.03
C SER A 26 10.09 36.70 -2.21
N ARG A 27 10.54 35.47 -1.94
CA ARG A 27 10.67 34.39 -2.92
C ARG A 27 9.68 33.27 -2.60
N GLY A 28 9.30 32.53 -3.64
CA GLY A 28 8.66 31.23 -3.48
C GLY A 28 9.64 30.12 -3.03
N PRO A 29 9.14 28.89 -2.83
CA PRO A 29 7.74 28.50 -2.87
C PRO A 29 6.92 29.13 -1.72
N ALA A 30 5.59 29.11 -1.83
CA ALA A 30 4.73 29.52 -0.72
C ALA A 30 4.96 28.55 0.48
N GLY A 31 5.16 29.10 1.69
CA GLY A 31 5.37 28.29 2.89
C GLY A 31 4.16 27.39 3.24
N HIS A 32 4.35 26.45 4.18
CA HIS A 32 3.33 25.53 4.72
C HIS A 32 2.67 24.58 3.71
N GLY A 33 3.39 24.15 2.67
CA GLY A 33 2.87 23.14 1.72
C GLY A 33 1.69 23.65 0.89
N PHE A 34 1.54 24.96 0.71
CA PHE A 34 0.48 25.55 -0.10
C PHE A 34 0.76 25.29 -1.59
N PRO A 35 -0.04 24.44 -2.29
CA PRO A 35 0.33 23.92 -3.59
C PRO A 35 0.00 24.88 -4.74
N VAL A 36 0.47 26.15 -4.63
CA VAL A 36 0.27 27.20 -5.62
C VAL A 36 1.55 28.02 -5.79
N LEU A 37 1.99 28.20 -7.04
CA LEU A 37 3.15 29.04 -7.39
C LEU A 37 2.97 30.48 -6.87
N LYS A 38 4.00 30.99 -6.16
CA LYS A 38 4.12 32.38 -5.74
C LYS A 38 5.55 32.91 -5.90
N PRO A 39 5.73 34.22 -6.16
CA PRO A 39 4.68 35.24 -6.40
C PRO A 39 3.92 35.03 -7.72
N ASP A 40 2.82 35.75 -7.93
CA ASP A 40 2.05 35.63 -9.19
C ASP A 40 2.72 36.41 -10.35
N LEU A 41 3.21 37.62 -10.06
CA LEU A 41 3.60 38.64 -11.04
C LEU A 41 4.57 39.63 -10.40
N THR A 42 5.43 40.25 -11.22
CA THR A 42 6.38 41.28 -10.84
C THR A 42 6.00 42.66 -11.39
N ALA A 43 6.28 43.72 -10.62
CA ALA A 43 6.09 45.11 -11.05
C ALA A 43 7.12 46.04 -10.40
N PRO A 44 7.37 47.23 -10.98
CA PRO A 44 8.34 48.19 -10.44
C PRO A 44 8.06 48.56 -8.98
N GLY A 45 9.07 48.39 -8.13
CA GLY A 45 8.96 48.67 -6.69
C GLY A 45 10.24 49.17 -6.04
N VAL A 46 11.26 49.54 -6.82
CA VAL A 46 12.51 50.14 -6.32
C VAL A 46 12.55 51.58 -6.77
N ASP A 47 12.85 52.48 -5.84
CA ASP A 47 12.97 53.93 -6.06
C ASP A 47 11.77 54.53 -6.80
N ILE A 48 10.56 54.17 -6.33
CA ILE A 48 9.31 54.68 -6.87
C ILE A 48 9.06 56.07 -6.32
N TRP A 49 8.99 57.05 -7.21
CA TRP A 49 8.65 58.44 -6.89
C TRP A 49 7.14 58.62 -6.78
N ALA A 50 6.64 58.86 -5.57
CA ALA A 50 5.22 59.02 -5.30
C ALA A 50 4.94 60.13 -4.29
N ALA A 51 3.67 60.55 -4.19
CA ALA A 51 3.24 61.55 -3.22
C ALA A 51 3.43 61.04 -1.78
N SER A 52 3.83 61.93 -0.87
CA SER A 52 3.97 61.66 0.56
C SER A 52 3.05 62.56 1.37
N ALA A 53 2.62 62.07 2.53
CA ALA A 53 1.89 62.90 3.49
C ALA A 53 2.82 63.99 4.03
N THR A 54 2.40 65.26 3.93
CA THR A 54 3.05 66.36 4.62
C THR A 54 2.48 66.47 6.02
N GLY A 55 3.29 66.15 7.03
CA GLY A 55 2.91 66.40 8.42
C GLY A 55 2.76 67.91 8.66
N VAL A 56 1.73 68.33 9.39
CA VAL A 56 1.57 69.75 9.76
C VAL A 56 2.76 70.14 10.65
N GLY A 57 3.68 70.95 10.13
CA GLY A 57 4.88 71.40 10.86
C GLY A 57 6.17 70.62 10.59
N GLU A 58 6.14 69.57 9.76
CA GLU A 58 7.34 68.82 9.36
C GLU A 58 7.74 69.17 7.92
N PRO A 59 9.03 69.48 7.63
CA PRO A 59 9.53 69.72 6.28
C PRO A 59 9.69 68.38 5.53
N THR A 60 8.61 67.60 5.46
CA THR A 60 8.55 66.39 4.64
C THR A 60 8.28 66.80 3.19
N PRO A 61 9.05 66.30 2.21
CA PRO A 61 8.81 66.63 0.82
C PRO A 61 7.45 66.06 0.36
N GLU A 62 6.71 66.82 -0.44
CA GLU A 62 5.40 66.41 -0.99
C GLU A 62 5.48 65.13 -1.84
N TYR A 63 6.69 64.77 -2.28
CA TYR A 63 7.00 63.53 -2.99
C TYR A 63 8.32 62.95 -2.50
N LEU A 64 8.44 61.63 -2.46
CA LEU A 64 9.69 60.94 -2.10
C LEU A 64 9.86 59.64 -2.88
N LEU A 65 11.09 59.12 -2.87
CA LEU A 65 11.44 57.82 -3.45
C LEU A 65 11.30 56.75 -2.37
N MET A 66 10.55 55.69 -2.66
CA MET A 66 10.41 54.53 -1.79
C MET A 66 10.66 53.24 -2.55
N SER A 67 11.18 52.27 -1.81
CA SER A 67 11.45 50.91 -2.27
C SER A 67 10.66 49.92 -1.41
N GLY A 68 10.04 48.94 -2.05
CA GLY A 68 9.28 47.89 -1.41
C GLY A 68 8.29 47.22 -2.36
N THR A 69 7.92 45.97 -2.06
CA THR A 69 6.77 45.32 -2.73
C THR A 69 5.46 46.06 -2.47
N SER A 70 5.40 46.84 -1.37
CA SER A 70 4.35 47.83 -1.10
C SER A 70 4.22 48.89 -2.21
N MET A 71 5.28 49.17 -2.97
CA MET A 71 5.29 50.09 -4.12
C MET A 71 5.04 49.35 -5.45
N SER A 72 5.40 48.07 -5.55
CA SER A 72 5.02 47.20 -6.68
C SER A 72 3.52 46.94 -6.75
N SER A 73 2.89 46.63 -5.61
CA SER A 73 1.46 46.30 -5.50
C SER A 73 0.53 47.35 -6.14
N PRO A 74 0.65 48.67 -5.85
CA PRO A 74 -0.22 49.69 -6.44
C PRO A 74 -0.05 49.84 -7.96
N HIS A 75 1.10 49.50 -8.55
CA HIS A 75 1.24 49.44 -10.01
C HIS A 75 0.34 48.36 -10.60
N VAL A 76 0.31 47.17 -9.98
CA VAL A 76 -0.55 46.07 -10.42
C VAL A 76 -2.02 46.39 -10.18
N ALA A 77 -2.37 47.02 -9.05
CA ALA A 77 -3.74 47.46 -8.76
C ALA A 77 -4.23 48.50 -9.79
N GLY A 78 -3.39 49.47 -10.14
CA GLY A 78 -3.68 50.45 -11.20
C GLY A 78 -3.83 49.80 -12.58
N ALA A 79 -2.95 48.84 -12.91
CA ALA A 79 -3.05 48.04 -14.14
C ALA A 79 -4.38 47.26 -14.20
N ALA A 80 -4.76 46.58 -13.12
CA ALA A 80 -6.01 45.84 -13.02
C ALA A 80 -7.23 46.77 -13.15
N ALA A 81 -7.22 47.95 -12.53
CA ALA A 81 -8.28 48.94 -12.66
C ALA A 81 -8.44 49.45 -14.10
N LEU A 82 -7.33 49.69 -14.80
CA LEU A 82 -7.36 50.08 -16.22
C LEU A 82 -7.88 48.96 -17.11
N LEU A 83 -7.48 47.71 -16.85
CA LEU A 83 -8.03 46.54 -17.57
C LEU A 83 -9.53 46.38 -17.31
N ARG A 84 -10.01 46.59 -16.07
CA ARG A 84 -11.44 46.55 -15.77
C ARG A 84 -12.21 47.67 -16.45
N ALA A 85 -11.62 48.86 -16.57
CA ALA A 85 -12.23 49.97 -17.30
C ALA A 85 -12.32 49.69 -18.81
N LEU A 86 -11.30 49.06 -19.39
CA LEU A 86 -11.26 48.67 -20.80
C LEU A 86 -12.15 47.46 -21.11
N HIS A 87 -12.20 46.51 -20.18
CA HIS A 87 -12.93 45.24 -20.30
C HIS A 87 -13.87 45.05 -19.08
N PRO A 88 -15.02 45.75 -19.02
CA PRO A 88 -15.89 45.77 -17.83
C PRO A 88 -16.48 44.41 -17.43
N SER A 89 -16.56 43.48 -18.37
CA SER A 89 -17.08 42.13 -18.17
C SER A 89 -16.06 41.14 -17.64
N TRP A 90 -14.76 41.46 -17.67
CA TRP A 90 -13.74 40.52 -17.21
C TRP A 90 -13.82 40.32 -15.70
N SER A 91 -13.78 39.06 -15.27
CA SER A 91 -13.72 38.69 -13.86
C SER A 91 -12.38 39.14 -13.23
N PRO A 92 -12.28 39.20 -11.88
CA PRO A 92 -10.99 39.41 -11.23
C PRO A 92 -9.94 38.36 -11.61
N ALA A 93 -10.34 37.09 -11.77
CA ALA A 93 -9.45 36.00 -12.18
C ALA A 93 -8.98 36.18 -13.63
N GLU A 94 -9.87 36.62 -14.52
CA GLU A 94 -9.53 36.92 -15.92
C GLU A 94 -8.58 38.12 -16.04
N ILE A 95 -8.77 39.18 -15.23
CA ILE A 95 -7.84 40.32 -15.18
C ILE A 95 -6.46 39.86 -14.68
N LYS A 96 -6.42 39.03 -13.62
CA LYS A 96 -5.19 38.43 -13.14
C LYS A 96 -4.52 37.58 -14.22
N SER A 97 -5.30 36.74 -14.91
CA SER A 97 -4.83 35.92 -16.03
C SER A 97 -4.21 36.78 -17.13
N ALA A 98 -4.88 37.82 -17.61
CA ALA A 98 -4.35 38.72 -18.64
C ALA A 98 -3.00 39.34 -18.25
N LEU A 99 -2.86 39.78 -17.00
CA LEU A 99 -1.64 40.37 -16.49
C LEU A 99 -0.50 39.36 -16.40
N MET A 100 -0.80 38.13 -15.96
CA MET A 100 0.16 37.05 -15.81
C MET A 100 0.61 36.49 -17.15
N THR A 101 -0.33 36.06 -18.00
CA THR A 101 0.00 35.34 -19.23
C THR A 101 0.62 36.22 -20.31
N THR A 102 0.58 37.54 -20.17
CA THR A 102 1.19 38.49 -21.12
C THR A 102 2.39 39.21 -20.53
N ALA A 103 2.83 38.84 -19.32
CA ALA A 103 3.99 39.43 -18.67
C ALA A 103 5.26 39.26 -19.52
N LEU A 104 6.29 40.01 -19.19
CA LEU A 104 7.63 39.74 -19.67
C LEU A 104 8.15 38.53 -18.88
N HIS A 105 8.32 37.40 -19.55
CA HIS A 105 8.64 36.11 -18.95
C HIS A 105 9.85 36.13 -18.02
N ALA A 106 9.87 35.17 -17.08
CA ALA A 106 10.83 35.14 -15.98
C ALA A 106 12.30 35.15 -16.42
N ALA A 107 12.63 34.37 -17.45
CA ALA A 107 13.99 34.27 -17.98
C ALA A 107 14.54 35.57 -18.60
N ALA A 108 13.69 36.57 -18.86
CA ALA A 108 14.10 37.90 -19.33
C ALA A 108 14.37 38.88 -18.18
N LEU A 109 14.02 38.50 -16.94
CA LEU A 109 14.37 39.23 -15.73
C LEU A 109 15.62 38.59 -15.12
N ARG A 110 16.25 39.31 -14.19
CA ARG A 110 17.45 38.85 -13.48
C ARG A 110 17.23 38.90 -11.98
N LYS A 111 17.84 37.96 -11.26
CA LYS A 111 17.89 37.96 -9.80
C LYS A 111 18.63 39.18 -9.27
N GLU A 112 18.66 39.34 -7.95
CA GLU A 112 19.27 40.50 -7.28
C GLU A 112 20.76 40.71 -7.55
N ASP A 113 21.47 39.69 -8.05
CA ASP A 113 22.86 39.79 -8.51
C ASP A 113 23.02 40.54 -9.85
N GLY A 114 21.91 40.79 -10.56
CA GLY A 114 21.87 41.50 -11.83
C GLY A 114 22.42 40.69 -13.03
N THR A 115 22.68 39.40 -12.86
CA THR A 115 23.29 38.53 -13.89
C THR A 115 22.57 37.19 -14.06
N THR A 116 22.12 36.56 -12.98
CA THR A 116 21.43 35.27 -13.02
C THR A 116 20.00 35.47 -13.53
N PRO A 117 19.51 34.69 -14.51
CA PRO A 117 18.11 34.75 -14.93
C PRO A 117 17.14 34.49 -13.78
N GLY A 118 16.04 35.23 -13.72
CA GLY A 118 14.98 35.01 -12.75
C GLY A 118 14.23 33.71 -13.04
N ASP A 119 13.82 33.02 -11.98
CA ASP A 119 12.96 31.85 -12.05
C ASP A 119 11.53 32.17 -11.55
N PRO A 120 10.55 31.26 -11.73
CA PRO A 120 9.18 31.49 -11.29
C PRO A 120 9.01 31.81 -9.79
N PHE A 121 9.92 31.39 -8.90
CA PHE A 121 9.88 31.77 -7.48
C PHE A 121 10.41 33.16 -7.21
N ASP A 122 11.24 33.71 -8.10
CA ASP A 122 11.67 35.09 -8.03
C ASP A 122 10.58 36.05 -8.52
N VAL A 123 9.95 35.72 -9.64
CA VAL A 123 9.17 36.72 -10.41
C VAL A 123 7.76 36.30 -10.80
N GLY A 124 7.35 35.06 -10.50
CA GLY A 124 6.08 34.50 -10.94
C GLY A 124 6.03 34.38 -12.44
N SER A 125 4.99 34.95 -13.05
CA SER A 125 4.90 35.08 -14.52
C SER A 125 5.87 36.14 -15.08
N GLY A 126 6.53 36.94 -14.24
CA GLY A 126 7.48 37.96 -14.67
C GLY A 126 6.89 39.38 -14.64
N ARG A 127 7.49 40.33 -15.37
CA ARG A 127 7.13 41.76 -15.22
C ARG A 127 5.86 42.13 -15.99
N VAL A 128 4.96 42.86 -15.33
CA VAL A 128 3.73 43.39 -15.95
C VAL A 128 3.98 44.17 -17.25
N ARG A 129 3.22 43.83 -18.30
CA ARG A 129 3.17 44.56 -19.59
C ARG A 129 1.75 44.98 -19.90
N LEU A 130 1.31 46.11 -19.34
CA LEU A 130 -0.10 46.55 -19.41
C LEU A 130 -0.66 46.66 -20.84
N ALA A 131 0.13 47.14 -21.80
CA ALA A 131 -0.31 47.25 -23.19
C ALA A 131 -0.53 45.88 -23.87
N ALA A 132 0.23 44.86 -23.47
CA ALA A 132 0.04 43.48 -23.93
C ALA A 132 -1.16 42.85 -23.21
N ALA A 133 -1.30 43.06 -21.90
CA ALA A 133 -2.43 42.56 -21.11
C ALA A 133 -3.78 43.12 -21.58
N ALA A 134 -3.82 44.38 -22.00
CA ALA A 134 -5.00 45.01 -22.61
C ALA A 134 -5.47 44.28 -23.88
N GLN A 135 -4.56 43.55 -24.52
CA GLN A 135 -4.76 42.76 -25.72
C GLN A 135 -4.64 41.25 -25.44
N ALA A 136 -4.75 40.77 -24.20
CA ALA A 136 -4.67 39.34 -23.92
C ALA A 136 -5.67 38.55 -24.78
N GLY A 137 -5.21 37.54 -25.53
CA GLY A 137 -6.04 36.76 -26.45
C GLY A 137 -6.73 35.56 -25.81
N LEU A 138 -6.11 35.00 -24.77
CA LEU A 138 -6.58 33.88 -23.98
C LEU A 138 -6.69 34.31 -22.52
N LEU A 139 -7.79 33.94 -21.87
CA LEU A 139 -8.04 34.22 -20.45
C LEU A 139 -8.41 32.94 -19.72
N LEU A 140 -7.91 32.79 -18.51
CA LEU A 140 -8.29 31.76 -17.56
C LEU A 140 -9.20 32.39 -16.51
N ASP A 141 -10.38 31.81 -16.33
CA ASP A 141 -11.34 32.23 -15.31
C ASP A 141 -11.42 31.20 -14.19
N ILE A 142 -11.73 31.67 -12.99
CA ILE A 142 -11.91 30.86 -11.77
C ILE A 142 -13.09 31.47 -11.02
N SER A 143 -14.12 30.68 -10.77
CA SER A 143 -15.27 31.11 -9.99
C SER A 143 -15.01 31.03 -8.49
N PHE A 144 -15.84 31.70 -7.69
CA PHE A 144 -15.80 31.55 -6.23
C PHE A 144 -16.04 30.10 -5.78
N ALA A 145 -16.92 29.37 -6.49
CA ALA A 145 -17.19 27.97 -6.18
C ALA A 145 -15.97 27.07 -6.44
N ASP A 146 -15.19 27.36 -7.49
CA ASP A 146 -13.97 26.61 -7.78
C ASP A 146 -12.92 26.79 -6.68
N TYR A 147 -12.79 28.01 -6.13
CA TYR A 147 -11.92 28.26 -4.97
C TYR A 147 -12.34 27.47 -3.73
N LEU A 148 -13.65 27.36 -3.46
CA LEU A 148 -14.15 26.56 -2.34
C LEU A 148 -13.93 25.06 -2.57
N ALA A 149 -14.16 24.57 -3.79
CA ALA A 149 -13.95 23.17 -4.14
C ALA A 149 -12.48 22.75 -4.07
N ALA A 150 -11.57 23.71 -4.25
CA ALA A 150 -10.14 23.50 -4.19
C ALA A 150 -9.53 23.72 -2.79
N ASP A 151 -10.35 24.02 -1.77
CA ASP A 151 -9.85 24.28 -0.41
C ASP A 151 -9.26 22.99 0.21
N PRO A 152 -7.94 22.95 0.49
CA PRO A 152 -7.30 21.75 1.03
C PRO A 152 -7.79 21.41 2.45
N THR A 153 -8.32 22.37 3.20
CA THR A 153 -8.91 22.09 4.53
C THR A 153 -10.18 21.24 4.43
N GLY A 154 -10.85 21.25 3.27
CA GLY A 154 -11.99 20.42 2.95
C GLY A 154 -11.65 19.19 2.10
N GLY A 155 -10.37 18.86 1.92
CA GLY A 155 -9.91 17.78 1.02
C GLY A 155 -9.89 18.15 -0.46
N GLY A 156 -10.07 19.44 -0.79
CA GLY A 156 -9.94 19.96 -2.15
C GLY A 156 -8.48 20.04 -2.62
N ASP A 157 -8.30 20.14 -3.93
CA ASP A 157 -6.97 20.11 -4.57
C ASP A 157 -6.71 21.42 -5.34
N PRO A 158 -5.87 22.34 -4.81
CA PRO A 158 -5.54 23.60 -5.47
C PRO A 158 -4.81 23.44 -6.82
N THR A 159 -4.16 22.29 -7.09
CA THR A 159 -3.46 22.07 -8.36
C THR A 159 -4.44 21.99 -9.55
N ARG A 160 -5.71 21.66 -9.27
CA ARG A 160 -6.81 21.58 -10.24
C ARG A 160 -7.43 22.92 -10.58
N LEU A 161 -7.11 23.99 -9.83
CA LEU A 161 -7.59 25.32 -10.16
C LEU A 161 -7.09 25.74 -11.55
N ASN A 162 -7.94 26.46 -12.28
CA ASN A 162 -7.64 26.99 -13.61
C ASN A 162 -6.69 28.20 -13.55
N LEU A 163 -5.58 28.08 -12.82
CA LEU A 163 -4.61 29.14 -12.59
C LEU A 163 -3.72 29.35 -13.82
N PRO A 164 -3.29 30.60 -14.09
CA PRO A 164 -2.31 30.93 -15.14
C PRO A 164 -0.86 30.55 -14.74
N SER A 165 -0.69 29.45 -14.01
CA SER A 165 0.58 28.85 -13.61
C SER A 165 0.40 27.35 -13.34
N LEU A 166 1.50 26.61 -13.38
CA LEU A 166 1.58 25.18 -13.18
C LEU A 166 2.51 24.92 -12.00
N TYR A 167 2.03 24.20 -10.99
CA TYR A 167 2.78 23.97 -9.75
C TYR A 167 2.42 22.62 -9.17
N ASP A 168 3.44 21.88 -8.74
CA ASP A 168 3.28 20.63 -8.01
C ASP A 168 4.51 20.37 -7.12
N THR A 169 4.28 20.04 -5.85
CA THR A 169 5.33 19.72 -4.86
C THR A 169 5.61 18.23 -4.74
N ASP A 170 4.80 17.39 -5.39
CA ASP A 170 4.79 15.94 -5.21
C ASP A 170 4.65 15.25 -6.57
N CYS A 171 5.40 15.74 -7.58
CA CYS A 171 5.36 15.15 -8.92
C CYS A 171 6.18 13.86 -8.94
N GLY A 172 5.50 12.72 -9.01
CA GLY A 172 6.12 11.39 -9.17
C GLY A 172 6.70 11.19 -10.58
N SER A 173 6.32 10.10 -11.25
CA SER A 173 6.78 9.82 -12.62
C SER A 173 6.27 10.84 -13.65
N GLN A 174 5.08 11.39 -13.41
CA GLN A 174 4.48 12.46 -14.19
C GLN A 174 3.46 13.25 -13.35
N CYS A 175 3.26 14.51 -13.69
CA CYS A 175 2.19 15.35 -13.15
C CYS A 175 1.43 16.02 -14.30
N MET A 176 0.14 16.24 -14.07
CA MET A 176 -0.78 16.72 -15.09
C MET A 176 -1.62 17.89 -14.60
N TRP A 177 -1.79 18.88 -15.47
CA TRP A 177 -2.69 19.99 -15.21
C TRP A 177 -3.61 20.21 -16.40
N THR A 178 -4.90 20.29 -16.14
CA THR A 178 -5.89 20.71 -17.14
C THR A 178 -6.17 22.20 -16.98
N ARG A 179 -6.19 22.93 -18.10
CA ARG A 179 -6.51 24.36 -18.16
C ARG A 179 -7.56 24.61 -19.21
N THR A 180 -8.49 25.51 -18.88
CA THR A 180 -9.53 25.99 -19.79
C THR A 180 -9.31 27.47 -20.06
N VAL A 181 -9.16 27.83 -21.33
CA VAL A 181 -8.96 29.21 -21.78
C VAL A 181 -10.15 29.69 -22.59
N ARG A 182 -10.54 30.95 -22.40
CA ARG A 182 -11.56 31.64 -23.19
C ARG A 182 -10.91 32.62 -24.15
N SER A 183 -11.34 32.62 -25.41
CA SER A 183 -10.91 33.61 -26.40
C SER A 183 -11.53 34.98 -26.13
N THR A 184 -10.73 36.05 -26.24
CA THR A 184 -11.20 37.44 -26.20
C THR A 184 -11.38 38.06 -27.58
N ARG A 185 -10.99 37.33 -28.62
CA ARG A 185 -10.89 37.87 -29.97
C ARG A 185 -12.23 37.89 -30.67
N PRO A 186 -12.54 38.94 -31.46
CA PRO A 186 -13.78 39.02 -32.24
C PRO A 186 -13.73 38.17 -33.53
N ILE A 187 -12.63 37.45 -33.74
CA ILE A 187 -12.38 36.56 -34.88
C ILE A 187 -11.97 35.18 -34.38
N THR A 188 -12.08 34.16 -35.24
CA THR A 188 -11.48 32.87 -34.97
C THR A 188 -9.97 32.99 -34.98
N THR A 189 -9.31 32.46 -33.95
CA THR A 189 -7.84 32.46 -33.79
C THR A 189 -7.31 31.05 -33.65
N THR A 190 -6.11 30.81 -34.18
CA THR A 190 -5.41 29.53 -34.07
C THR A 190 -4.15 29.72 -33.24
N TRP A 191 -4.02 28.92 -32.20
CA TRP A 191 -2.94 28.97 -31.23
C TRP A 191 -2.12 27.69 -31.27
N GLN A 192 -0.80 27.82 -31.23
CA GLN A 192 0.13 26.69 -31.18
C GLN A 192 0.89 26.71 -29.85
N SER A 193 0.98 25.55 -29.20
CA SER A 193 1.70 25.41 -27.93
C SER A 193 3.18 25.07 -28.12
N GLU A 194 4.03 25.58 -27.25
CA GLU A 194 5.43 25.22 -27.08
C GLU A 194 5.75 25.09 -25.58
N TYR A 195 6.69 24.23 -25.21
CA TYR A 195 7.25 24.15 -23.86
C TYR A 195 8.72 24.55 -23.87
N LEU A 196 9.12 25.41 -22.94
CA LEU A 196 10.51 25.79 -22.70
C LEU A 196 10.84 25.54 -21.23
N GLY A 197 11.88 24.78 -20.92
CA GLY A 197 12.25 24.51 -19.52
C GLY A 197 13.07 23.25 -19.34
N THR A 198 13.27 22.85 -18.09
CA THR A 198 13.86 21.55 -17.73
C THR A 198 12.79 20.46 -17.71
N GLY A 199 13.20 19.18 -17.84
CA GLY A 199 12.29 18.05 -18.03
C GLY A 199 11.61 18.06 -19.40
N ARG A 200 10.59 17.21 -19.58
CA ARG A 200 9.75 17.18 -20.79
C ARG A 200 8.31 17.52 -20.42
N ALA A 201 7.67 18.38 -21.21
CA ALA A 201 6.23 18.58 -21.13
C ALA A 201 5.57 18.32 -22.48
N THR A 202 4.40 17.68 -22.44
CA THR A 202 3.52 17.52 -23.60
C THR A 202 2.22 18.28 -23.36
N ILE A 203 1.73 18.97 -24.39
CA ILE A 203 0.49 19.74 -24.34
C ILE A 203 -0.50 19.13 -25.32
N THR A 204 -1.66 18.71 -24.81
CA THR A 204 -2.70 18.03 -25.61
C THR A 204 -4.05 18.74 -25.46
N PRO A 205 -4.68 19.20 -26.56
CA PRO A 205 -4.12 19.26 -27.91
C PRO A 205 -2.99 20.30 -27.99
N SER A 206 -2.03 20.12 -28.90
CA SER A 206 -0.93 21.08 -29.13
C SER A 206 -1.34 22.29 -29.97
N THR A 207 -2.59 22.31 -30.45
CA THR A 207 -3.19 23.39 -31.23
C THR A 207 -4.61 23.64 -30.75
N LEU A 208 -4.97 24.91 -30.58
CA LEU A 208 -6.33 25.34 -30.25
C LEU A 208 -6.86 26.24 -31.35
N VAL A 209 -8.05 25.91 -31.87
CA VAL A 209 -8.80 26.77 -32.80
C VAL A 209 -10.03 27.27 -32.06
N LEU A 210 -10.05 28.56 -31.72
CA LEU A 210 -11.10 29.15 -30.89
C LEU A 210 -11.88 30.19 -31.70
N ALA A 211 -13.19 29.98 -31.80
CA ALA A 211 -14.13 30.98 -32.30
C ALA A 211 -14.28 32.14 -31.29
N PRO A 212 -14.84 33.29 -31.70
CA PRO A 212 -15.03 34.43 -30.81
C PRO A 212 -15.77 34.05 -29.53
N SER A 213 -15.22 34.44 -28.37
CA SER A 213 -15.77 34.15 -27.03
C SER A 213 -15.92 32.67 -26.65
N SER A 214 -15.45 31.74 -27.49
CA SER A 214 -15.46 30.31 -27.15
C SER A 214 -14.34 29.95 -26.18
N SER A 215 -14.51 28.84 -25.49
CA SER A 215 -13.50 28.26 -24.61
C SER A 215 -12.90 27.00 -25.24
N GLY A 216 -11.64 26.72 -24.90
CA GLY A 216 -10.97 25.47 -25.21
C GLY A 216 -10.19 24.97 -24.00
N THR A 217 -9.97 23.66 -23.95
CA THR A 217 -9.29 22.99 -22.85
C THR A 217 -8.04 22.30 -23.38
N PHE A 218 -6.97 22.33 -22.58
CA PHE A 218 -5.75 21.57 -22.85
C PHE A 218 -5.21 20.97 -21.55
N THR A 219 -4.50 19.86 -21.69
CA THR A 219 -3.78 19.21 -20.59
C THR A 219 -2.29 19.33 -20.84
N VAL A 220 -1.56 19.74 -19.80
CA VAL A 220 -0.10 19.73 -19.75
C VAL A 220 0.32 18.52 -18.93
N THR A 221 1.11 17.62 -19.52
CA THR A 221 1.71 16.47 -18.84
C THR A 221 3.22 16.69 -18.77
N TRP A 222 3.76 16.86 -17.57
CA TRP A 222 5.20 17.03 -17.36
C TRP A 222 5.82 15.76 -16.76
N SER A 223 7.05 15.43 -17.18
CA SER A 223 7.86 14.36 -16.61
C SER A 223 9.33 14.76 -16.52
N SER A 224 10.04 14.16 -15.56
CA SER A 224 11.42 14.53 -15.20
C SER A 224 12.49 14.07 -16.19
N ASP A 225 12.13 13.38 -17.30
CA ASP A 225 13.02 12.81 -18.34
C ASP A 225 14.00 11.72 -17.83
N VAL A 226 14.33 11.70 -16.55
CA VAL A 226 15.36 10.84 -15.95
C VAL A 226 14.73 10.07 -14.80
N SER A 227 14.95 8.75 -14.73
CA SER A 227 14.81 8.00 -13.48
C SER A 227 15.65 8.72 -12.43
N VAL A 228 15.01 9.42 -11.50
CA VAL A 228 15.66 10.39 -10.60
C VAL A 228 16.55 9.62 -9.62
N GLN A 229 17.75 9.23 -10.05
CA GLN A 229 18.87 8.89 -9.18
C GLN A 229 19.58 10.19 -8.83
N GLY A 230 19.07 10.92 -7.85
CA GLY A 230 19.64 12.18 -7.38
C GLY A 230 18.72 12.93 -6.41
N SER A 231 19.31 13.83 -5.61
CA SER A 231 18.61 14.65 -4.60
C SER A 231 17.35 15.33 -5.17
N PRO A 232 16.25 15.40 -4.40
CA PRO A 232 15.06 16.18 -4.75
C PRO A 232 15.42 17.64 -5.10
N GLN A 233 14.88 18.16 -6.21
CA GLN A 233 15.12 19.54 -6.66
C GLN A 233 13.92 20.12 -7.42
N TRP A 234 13.87 21.45 -7.51
CA TRP A 234 12.88 22.18 -8.31
C TRP A 234 13.26 22.20 -9.79
N TYR A 235 12.30 21.84 -10.64
CA TYR A 235 12.34 21.98 -12.09
C TYR A 235 11.47 23.17 -12.50
N PHE A 236 11.97 23.97 -13.44
CA PHE A 236 11.29 25.18 -13.89
C PHE A 236 11.11 25.15 -15.41
N GLY A 237 9.98 25.71 -15.85
CA GLY A 237 9.68 25.83 -17.27
C GLY A 237 8.51 26.77 -17.53
N GLU A 238 8.02 26.74 -18.76
CA GLU A 238 6.95 27.59 -19.22
C GLU A 238 6.22 26.95 -20.41
N VAL A 239 4.90 26.97 -20.37
CA VAL A 239 4.05 26.64 -21.51
C VAL A 239 3.66 27.92 -22.23
N ILE A 240 3.96 28.01 -23.52
CA ILE A 240 3.69 29.19 -24.36
C ILE A 240 2.66 28.84 -25.42
N TRP A 241 1.61 29.65 -25.52
CA TRP A 241 0.63 29.64 -26.60
C TRP A 241 0.87 30.85 -27.51
N ARG A 242 1.27 30.58 -28.76
CA ARG A 242 1.47 31.60 -29.79
C ARG A 242 0.30 31.66 -30.75
N GLU A 243 -0.23 32.87 -30.97
CA GLU A 243 -1.26 33.07 -31.99
C GLU A 243 -0.60 33.12 -33.37
N THR A 244 -1.03 32.26 -34.27
CA THR A 244 -0.33 31.99 -35.54
C THR A 244 -0.37 33.13 -36.55
N ALA A 245 -1.34 34.05 -36.45
CA ALA A 245 -1.51 35.19 -37.35
C ALA A 245 -1.02 36.53 -36.73
N GLY A 246 -0.49 36.52 -35.50
CA GLY A 246 -0.10 37.72 -34.77
C GLY A 246 -1.28 38.60 -34.35
N ALA A 247 -2.50 38.04 -34.27
CA ALA A 247 -3.69 38.77 -33.83
C ALA A 247 -3.66 39.09 -32.34
N ALA A 248 -2.84 38.39 -31.56
CA ALA A 248 -2.69 38.55 -30.12
C ALA A 248 -1.25 38.36 -29.64
N PRO A 249 -0.86 38.96 -28.50
CA PRO A 249 0.39 38.61 -27.85
C PRO A 249 0.36 37.16 -27.38
N ASP A 250 1.55 36.56 -27.29
CA ASP A 250 1.75 35.23 -26.71
C ASP A 250 1.14 35.16 -25.30
N ALA A 251 0.53 34.02 -24.98
CA ALA A 251 0.05 33.69 -23.65
C ALA A 251 0.94 32.62 -23.04
N HIS A 252 1.61 32.91 -21.92
CA HIS A 252 2.54 31.98 -21.28
C HIS A 252 2.11 31.62 -19.85
N LEU A 253 2.43 30.40 -19.40
CA LEU A 253 2.12 29.89 -18.06
C LEU A 253 3.42 29.34 -17.44
N PRO A 254 3.97 29.96 -16.40
CA PRO A 254 5.15 29.45 -15.72
C PRO A 254 4.86 28.13 -15.01
N LEU A 255 5.87 27.27 -14.96
CA LEU A 255 5.85 25.94 -14.37
C LEU A 255 6.97 25.81 -13.32
N ALA A 256 6.62 25.29 -12.15
CA ALA A 256 7.58 24.89 -11.12
C ALA A 256 7.15 23.56 -10.50
N VAL A 257 8.02 22.55 -10.54
CA VAL A 257 7.72 21.18 -10.14
C VAL A 257 8.81 20.63 -9.25
N TRP A 258 8.42 20.00 -8.16
CA TRP A 258 9.31 19.22 -7.32
C TRP A 258 9.16 17.75 -7.70
N ALA A 259 10.18 17.20 -8.35
CA ALA A 259 10.18 15.79 -8.71
C ALA A 259 10.68 14.96 -7.52
N ARG A 260 9.89 14.00 -7.08
CA ARG A 260 10.27 13.01 -6.06
C ARG A 260 10.77 11.74 -6.71
N THR A 261 11.62 11.01 -5.99
CA THR A 261 11.99 9.66 -6.37
C THR A 261 10.76 8.77 -6.25
N THR A 262 10.39 8.09 -7.32
CA THR A 262 9.37 7.05 -7.27
C THR A 262 9.99 5.75 -6.75
N THR A 263 9.30 5.04 -5.87
CA THR A 263 9.75 3.78 -5.29
C THR A 263 8.84 2.65 -5.76
N PRO A 264 9.39 1.58 -6.35
CA PRO A 264 8.63 0.34 -6.52
C PRO A 264 8.43 -0.34 -5.16
N ASP A 265 7.36 -1.12 -5.01
CA ASP A 265 7.02 -1.88 -3.79
C ASP A 265 6.46 -3.23 -4.23
N ILE A 266 7.25 -4.31 -4.09
CA ILE A 266 6.90 -5.65 -4.58
C ILE A 266 6.03 -6.39 -3.57
N ALA A 267 5.01 -7.08 -4.07
CA ALA A 267 4.32 -8.11 -3.31
C ALA A 267 4.13 -9.35 -4.18
N VAL A 268 4.46 -10.53 -3.64
CA VAL A 268 4.32 -11.81 -4.36
C VAL A 268 3.30 -12.69 -3.65
N ALA A 269 2.30 -13.19 -4.38
CA ALA A 269 1.26 -14.05 -3.81
C ALA A 269 0.86 -15.20 -4.74
N PRO A 270 0.78 -16.45 -4.26
CA PRO A 270 1.14 -16.89 -2.91
C PRO A 270 2.66 -17.10 -2.75
N VAL A 271 3.20 -16.85 -1.54
CA VAL A 271 4.61 -17.14 -1.21
C VAL A 271 4.89 -18.64 -0.97
N LYS A 272 3.86 -19.49 -1.03
CA LYS A 272 3.95 -20.94 -0.95
C LYS A 272 3.10 -21.56 -2.05
N LEU A 273 3.73 -22.37 -2.90
CA LEU A 273 3.08 -23.13 -3.96
C LEU A 273 3.29 -24.62 -3.73
N GLY A 274 2.25 -25.42 -3.91
CA GLY A 274 2.35 -26.85 -3.70
C GLY A 274 1.37 -27.66 -4.52
N ALA A 275 1.84 -28.79 -5.07
CA ALA A 275 1.04 -29.70 -5.87
C ALA A 275 1.18 -31.14 -5.37
N THR A 276 0.12 -31.93 -5.49
CA THR A 276 0.15 -33.39 -5.32
C THR A 276 -0.29 -34.02 -6.63
N LEU A 277 0.58 -34.81 -7.25
CA LEU A 277 0.40 -35.38 -8.59
C LEU A 277 0.64 -36.89 -8.57
N ASN A 278 -0.15 -37.65 -9.33
CA ASN A 278 0.23 -39.02 -9.66
C ASN A 278 1.44 -39.02 -10.60
N LEU A 279 2.12 -40.16 -10.73
CA LEU A 279 3.21 -40.33 -11.69
C LEU A 279 2.80 -39.90 -13.12
N ASN A 280 3.61 -39.02 -13.71
CA ASN A 280 3.47 -38.48 -15.07
C ASN A 280 2.23 -37.57 -15.28
N GLU A 281 1.78 -36.90 -14.23
CA GLU A 281 0.83 -35.78 -14.31
C GLU A 281 1.54 -34.42 -14.27
N GLN A 282 0.82 -33.40 -14.74
CA GLN A 282 1.22 -31.99 -14.71
C GLN A 282 0.04 -31.11 -14.25
N ILE A 283 0.35 -30.00 -13.57
CA ILE A 283 -0.62 -28.96 -13.22
C ILE A 283 0.06 -27.58 -13.25
N SER A 284 -0.71 -26.52 -13.48
CA SER A 284 -0.23 -25.14 -13.35
C SER A 284 -0.98 -24.42 -12.24
N GLN A 285 -0.27 -23.54 -11.54
CA GLN A 285 -0.81 -22.64 -10.52
C GLN A 285 -0.35 -21.21 -10.82
N THR A 286 -1.15 -20.22 -10.43
CA THR A 286 -0.82 -18.82 -10.66
C THR A 286 -0.06 -18.24 -9.47
N LEU A 287 1.04 -17.55 -9.75
CA LEU A 287 1.82 -16.70 -8.85
C LEU A 287 1.68 -15.25 -9.34
N THR A 288 1.24 -14.33 -8.50
CA THR A 288 1.06 -12.92 -8.89
C THR A 288 2.19 -12.08 -8.30
N ILE A 289 2.82 -11.26 -9.14
CA ILE A 289 3.74 -10.21 -8.71
C ILE A 289 2.99 -8.88 -8.84
N THR A 290 2.84 -8.18 -7.72
CA THR A 290 2.18 -6.88 -7.61
C THR A 290 3.21 -5.81 -7.34
N ASN A 291 3.01 -4.63 -7.91
CA ASN A 291 3.75 -3.42 -7.58
C ASN A 291 2.80 -2.41 -6.95
N SER A 292 2.84 -2.31 -5.63
CA SER A 292 2.04 -1.33 -4.86
C SER A 292 2.66 0.07 -4.88
N GLY A 293 3.87 0.20 -5.43
CA GLY A 293 4.64 1.44 -5.49
C GLY A 293 4.23 2.35 -6.65
N ASP A 294 4.76 3.57 -6.65
CA ASP A 294 4.52 4.58 -7.70
C ASP A 294 5.58 4.53 -8.82
N GLY A 295 6.68 3.82 -8.61
CA GLY A 295 7.78 3.59 -9.56
C GLY A 295 7.66 2.26 -10.31
N PRO A 296 8.34 2.09 -11.46
CA PRO A 296 8.36 0.81 -12.17
C PRO A 296 9.17 -0.25 -11.39
N LEU A 297 8.53 -1.38 -11.10
CA LEU A 297 9.15 -2.54 -10.47
C LEU A 297 9.75 -3.44 -11.54
N THR A 298 11.05 -3.71 -11.47
CA THR A 298 11.75 -4.72 -12.26
C THR A 298 12.09 -5.90 -11.38
N TRP A 299 11.84 -7.12 -11.85
CA TRP A 299 12.07 -8.34 -11.08
C TRP A 299 12.69 -9.45 -11.94
N VAL A 300 13.40 -10.38 -11.30
CA VAL A 300 14.06 -11.53 -11.94
C VAL A 300 14.25 -12.69 -10.95
N PHE A 301 14.05 -13.94 -11.39
CA PHE A 301 14.43 -15.09 -10.57
C PHE A 301 15.96 -15.19 -10.43
N THR A 302 16.45 -15.51 -9.24
CA THR A 302 17.89 -15.53 -8.95
C THR A 302 18.32 -16.72 -8.09
N ASP A 303 19.57 -17.16 -8.27
CA ASP A 303 20.31 -18.11 -7.43
C ASP A 303 21.18 -17.42 -6.35
N VAL A 304 21.05 -16.10 -6.19
CA VAL A 304 21.88 -15.33 -5.26
C VAL A 304 21.52 -15.68 -3.81
N VAL A 305 22.43 -16.44 -3.18
CA VAL A 305 22.35 -16.93 -1.79
C VAL A 305 22.69 -15.88 -0.74
N SER A 306 22.98 -14.65 -1.16
CA SER A 306 23.23 -13.49 -0.30
C SER A 306 22.77 -12.24 -1.03
N ALA A 307 21.62 -11.69 -0.66
CA ALA A 307 21.20 -10.41 -1.23
C ALA A 307 22.29 -9.34 -0.96
N PRO A 308 22.43 -8.31 -1.82
CA PRO A 308 23.16 -7.10 -1.45
C PRO A 308 22.62 -6.53 -0.12
N VAL A 309 23.27 -5.53 0.46
CA VAL A 309 22.73 -4.86 1.65
C VAL A 309 21.35 -4.31 1.30
N VAL A 310 20.32 -4.83 1.95
CA VAL A 310 18.89 -4.57 1.69
C VAL A 310 18.19 -4.19 2.99
N GLU A 311 17.04 -3.56 2.88
CA GLU A 311 16.12 -3.46 4.01
C GLU A 311 15.59 -4.87 4.32
N LEU A 312 15.78 -5.31 5.56
CA LEU A 312 15.33 -6.61 6.06
C LEU A 312 13.96 -6.50 6.71
N TRP A 313 13.63 -5.31 7.22
CA TRP A 313 12.35 -4.97 7.83
C TRP A 313 12.17 -3.45 7.84
N GLY A 314 10.94 -3.00 7.64
CA GLY A 314 10.58 -1.58 7.63
C GLY A 314 9.13 -1.32 8.01
N GLN A 315 8.92 -0.56 9.09
CA GLN A 315 7.63 0.04 9.43
C GLN A 315 7.76 1.54 9.23
N ARG A 316 7.20 2.04 8.12
CA ARG A 316 7.25 3.47 7.77
C ARG A 316 6.40 4.29 8.74
N LYS A 317 6.83 5.51 9.07
CA LYS A 317 6.02 6.44 9.86
C LYS A 317 4.72 6.81 9.14
N ASN A 318 3.57 6.64 9.80
CA ASN A 318 2.24 6.90 9.21
C ASN A 318 1.42 7.97 9.97
N GLY A 319 2.05 8.74 10.86
CA GLY A 319 1.38 9.85 11.54
C GLY A 319 2.29 10.61 12.49
N HIS A 320 1.65 11.40 13.36
CA HIS A 320 2.33 12.38 14.22
C HIS A 320 2.32 12.00 15.70
N SER A 321 1.71 10.87 16.06
CA SER A 321 1.73 10.36 17.45
C SER A 321 2.97 9.52 17.70
N GLY A 322 3.27 9.27 18.97
CA GLY A 322 4.35 8.37 19.36
C GLY A 322 4.22 7.95 20.81
N ILE A 323 5.02 6.97 21.20
CA ILE A 323 5.05 6.42 22.55
C ILE A 323 6.47 6.47 23.12
N VAL A 324 6.56 6.63 24.44
CA VAL A 324 7.82 6.90 25.13
C VAL A 324 8.75 5.69 25.15
N SER A 325 10.05 5.91 24.94
CA SER A 325 11.07 4.87 25.10
C SER A 325 12.38 5.51 25.56
N ASP A 326 12.61 5.61 26.87
CA ASP A 326 13.76 6.30 27.46
C ASP A 326 14.30 5.57 28.71
N PHE A 327 15.59 5.80 29.00
CA PHE A 327 16.14 5.64 30.35
C PHE A 327 16.30 6.99 31.03
N TYR A 328 15.75 7.13 32.24
CA TYR A 328 15.80 8.37 33.00
C TYR A 328 16.98 8.39 33.96
N THR A 329 18.04 9.07 33.55
CA THR A 329 19.31 9.18 34.29
C THR A 329 19.13 9.72 35.71
N ASN A 330 18.20 10.66 35.90
CA ASN A 330 17.88 11.28 37.19
C ASN A 330 16.99 10.41 38.09
N LYS A 331 16.32 9.38 37.56
CA LYS A 331 15.47 8.45 38.32
C LYS A 331 16.09 7.07 38.50
N GLY A 332 17.10 6.71 37.71
CA GLY A 332 17.74 5.40 37.77
C GLY A 332 16.86 4.26 37.22
N GLY A 333 15.89 4.58 36.36
CA GLY A 333 15.00 3.61 35.71
C GLY A 333 14.39 4.17 34.43
N GLY A 334 13.79 3.31 33.61
CA GLY A 334 13.27 3.71 32.30
C GLY A 334 11.83 3.28 32.05
N THR A 335 11.32 3.72 30.92
CA THR A 335 10.09 3.22 30.29
C THR A 335 10.47 2.90 28.87
N TYR A 336 10.24 1.67 28.42
CA TYR A 336 10.78 1.18 27.16
C TYR A 336 9.66 0.72 26.25
N THR A 337 9.75 1.06 24.98
CA THR A 337 8.88 0.52 23.93
C THR A 337 9.66 -0.49 23.11
N ALA A 338 9.01 -1.58 22.75
CA ALA A 338 9.53 -2.63 21.89
C ALA A 338 8.55 -2.88 20.74
N ASP A 339 9.08 -3.27 19.60
CA ASP A 339 8.27 -3.72 18.46
C ASP A 339 8.96 -4.86 17.72
N ASP A 340 8.20 -5.68 17.02
CA ASP A 340 8.69 -6.93 16.42
C ASP A 340 9.15 -6.77 14.97
N PHE A 341 10.04 -7.67 14.56
CA PHE A 341 10.43 -7.86 13.17
C PHE A 341 10.67 -9.34 12.87
N THR A 342 10.31 -9.75 11.67
CA THR A 342 10.49 -11.13 11.19
C THR A 342 11.60 -11.19 10.14
N LEU A 343 12.52 -12.14 10.28
CA LEU A 343 13.54 -12.47 9.29
C LEU A 343 13.20 -13.78 8.57
N THR A 344 13.18 -13.76 7.24
CA THR A 344 12.84 -14.92 6.40
C THR A 344 14.01 -15.87 6.14
N GLY A 345 15.21 -15.50 6.55
CA GLY A 345 16.47 -16.19 6.29
C GLY A 345 17.55 -15.74 7.28
N ASP A 346 18.71 -16.39 7.23
CA ASP A 346 19.83 -16.04 8.11
C ASP A 346 20.36 -14.66 7.70
N ALA A 347 20.25 -13.68 8.60
CA ALA A 347 20.56 -12.29 8.33
C ALA A 347 21.80 -11.82 9.09
N HIS A 348 22.58 -10.96 8.43
CA HIS A 348 23.63 -10.15 9.02
C HIS A 348 23.20 -8.68 8.98
N ILE A 349 22.76 -8.15 10.13
CA ILE A 349 22.27 -6.78 10.26
C ILE A 349 23.46 -5.82 10.31
N THR A 350 23.39 -4.76 9.50
CA THR A 350 24.43 -3.73 9.38
C THR A 350 23.95 -2.35 9.80
N LEU A 351 22.63 -2.07 9.73
CA LEU A 351 22.07 -0.79 10.17
C LEU A 351 20.69 -0.95 10.82
N ILE A 352 20.44 -0.15 11.86
CA ILE A 352 19.14 -0.04 12.55
C ILE A 352 18.77 1.44 12.64
N SER A 353 17.55 1.81 12.27
CA SER A 353 17.04 3.17 12.47
C SER A 353 15.65 3.19 13.10
N ALA A 354 15.41 4.08 14.06
CA ALA A 354 14.13 4.27 14.75
C ALA A 354 13.68 5.74 14.65
N GLU A 355 12.50 5.97 14.09
CA GLU A 355 11.96 7.32 13.88
C GLU A 355 11.20 7.82 15.10
N GLY A 356 11.46 9.04 15.55
CA GLY A 356 10.81 9.59 16.74
C GLY A 356 10.60 11.10 16.70
N PHE A 357 10.38 11.68 17.87
CA PHE A 357 10.42 13.11 18.11
C PHE A 357 10.60 13.40 19.61
N GLN A 358 11.18 14.55 19.90
CA GLN A 358 11.45 15.03 21.25
C GLN A 358 10.46 16.15 21.64
N ASN A 359 9.87 16.09 22.83
CA ASN A 359 8.78 17.02 23.20
C ASN A 359 9.20 18.50 23.35
N ASN A 360 10.43 18.78 23.84
CA ASN A 360 10.81 20.13 24.31
C ASN A 360 12.28 20.51 24.05
N ALA A 361 13.02 19.73 23.26
CA ALA A 361 14.43 19.96 22.94
C ALA A 361 14.80 19.20 21.67
N ASP A 362 16.03 19.37 21.17
CA ASP A 362 16.60 18.44 20.20
C ASP A 362 17.17 17.22 20.92
N LEU A 363 17.02 16.04 20.33
CA LEU A 363 17.55 14.80 20.89
C LEU A 363 19.08 14.88 21.10
N SER A 364 19.80 15.48 20.15
CA SER A 364 21.25 15.70 20.20
C SER A 364 21.73 16.53 21.39
N ASN A 365 20.87 17.41 21.92
CA ASN A 365 21.17 18.27 23.06
C ASN A 365 20.75 17.68 24.40
N SER A 366 19.99 16.57 24.40
CA SER A 366 19.33 16.06 25.61
C SER A 366 19.63 14.60 25.94
N ALA A 367 19.93 13.78 24.94
CA ALA A 367 20.42 12.43 25.15
C ALA A 367 21.93 12.45 25.46
N THR A 368 22.34 11.62 26.41
CA THR A 368 23.77 11.43 26.75
C THR A 368 24.34 10.13 26.20
N LYS A 369 23.46 9.16 25.91
CA LYS A 369 23.78 7.83 25.41
C LYS A 369 22.56 7.30 24.66
N LEU A 370 22.77 6.47 23.65
CA LEU A 370 21.74 5.72 22.94
C LEU A 370 21.99 4.23 23.13
N SER A 371 20.91 3.46 23.24
CA SER A 371 20.95 2.03 23.51
C SER A 371 20.00 1.28 22.58
N TRP A 372 20.47 0.15 22.06
CA TRP A 372 19.73 -0.77 21.19
C TRP A 372 19.81 -2.17 21.77
N PHE A 373 18.68 -2.85 21.86
CA PHE A 373 18.57 -4.22 22.35
C PHE A 373 17.70 -5.03 21.40
N VAL A 374 18.11 -6.26 21.15
CA VAL A 374 17.33 -7.24 20.38
C VAL A 374 17.04 -8.45 21.26
N TYR A 375 15.77 -8.80 21.38
CA TYR A 375 15.29 -9.95 22.15
C TYR A 375 14.68 -11.01 21.22
N PRO A 376 14.70 -12.29 21.62
CA PRO A 376 13.88 -13.29 20.95
C PRO A 376 12.40 -13.06 21.28
N ASP A 377 11.52 -13.47 20.37
CA ASP A 377 10.09 -13.54 20.67
C ASP A 377 9.78 -14.56 21.79
N ALA A 378 8.84 -14.21 22.64
CA ALA A 378 8.28 -15.07 23.67
C ALA A 378 6.75 -14.92 23.76
N GLU A 379 6.05 -15.57 22.83
CA GLU A 379 4.59 -15.57 22.73
C GLU A 379 4.04 -14.19 22.34
N GLY A 380 4.65 -13.55 21.34
CA GLY A 380 4.20 -12.26 20.80
C GLY A 380 4.60 -11.06 21.66
N LYS A 381 5.71 -11.16 22.39
CA LYS A 381 6.32 -10.09 23.19
C LYS A 381 7.81 -10.36 23.43
N PRO A 382 8.62 -9.35 23.83
CA PRO A 382 10.04 -9.57 24.10
C PRO A 382 10.25 -10.56 25.26
N ALA A 383 11.17 -11.52 25.10
CA ALA A 383 11.52 -12.48 26.17
C ALA A 383 12.22 -11.84 27.39
N GLY A 384 12.58 -10.56 27.31
CA GLY A 384 13.38 -9.84 28.29
C GLY A 384 13.10 -8.35 28.31
N GLN A 385 13.81 -7.61 29.17
CA GLN A 385 13.73 -6.15 29.21
C GLN A 385 15.08 -5.48 29.56
N PRO A 386 15.29 -4.19 29.20
CA PRO A 386 16.60 -3.55 29.31
C PRO A 386 17.20 -3.45 30.73
N GLN A 387 16.37 -3.56 31.77
CA GLN A 387 16.82 -3.46 33.17
C GLN A 387 17.06 -4.82 33.85
N ASP A 388 16.94 -5.93 33.13
CA ASP A 388 17.22 -7.26 33.67
C ASP A 388 18.71 -7.44 33.96
N THR A 389 19.03 -7.97 35.14
CA THR A 389 20.41 -8.26 35.54
C THR A 389 20.93 -9.60 35.01
N GLY A 390 20.09 -10.38 34.32
CA GLY A 390 20.35 -11.77 33.91
C GLY A 390 20.71 -11.96 32.43
N GLY A 391 20.54 -10.95 31.58
CA GLY A 391 20.88 -10.99 30.16
C GLY A 391 20.00 -11.94 29.35
N THR A 392 18.83 -11.48 28.91
CA THR A 392 17.89 -12.23 28.04
C THR A 392 17.94 -11.76 26.59
N GLU A 393 18.63 -10.65 26.34
CA GLU A 393 18.89 -10.13 25.01
C GLU A 393 19.78 -11.06 24.18
N MET A 394 19.44 -11.21 22.90
CA MET A 394 20.28 -11.85 21.90
C MET A 394 21.45 -10.95 21.53
N TRP A 395 21.22 -9.64 21.55
CA TRP A 395 22.21 -8.63 21.23
C TRP A 395 21.88 -7.31 21.91
N LYS A 396 22.92 -6.56 22.29
CA LYS A 396 22.79 -5.18 22.75
C LYS A 396 24.01 -4.36 22.40
N PHE A 397 23.78 -3.07 22.18
CA PHE A 397 24.83 -2.10 21.98
C PHE A 397 24.45 -0.75 22.58
N SER A 398 25.43 0.05 22.96
CA SER A 398 25.20 1.41 23.41
C SER A 398 26.36 2.31 23.02
N ALA A 399 26.05 3.53 22.63
CA ALA A 399 27.02 4.51 22.17
C ALA A 399 26.65 5.93 22.62
N ALA A 400 27.62 6.84 22.62
CA ALA A 400 27.35 8.27 22.76
C ALA A 400 26.62 8.79 21.52
N VAL A 401 25.87 9.89 21.67
CA VAL A 401 25.06 10.47 20.58
C VAL A 401 25.92 10.99 19.42
N ASP A 402 27.18 11.35 19.69
CA ASP A 402 28.16 11.85 18.73
C ASP A 402 29.21 10.80 18.33
N ALA A 403 28.99 9.53 18.69
CA ALA A 403 29.89 8.45 18.32
C ALA A 403 29.89 8.21 16.79
N PRO A 404 31.02 7.77 16.20
CA PRO A 404 31.03 7.29 14.82
C PRO A 404 29.93 6.25 14.58
N GLY A 405 29.29 6.30 13.41
CA GLY A 405 28.19 5.39 13.07
C GLY A 405 26.85 5.68 13.76
N VAL A 406 26.75 6.71 14.60
CA VAL A 406 25.48 7.17 15.18
C VAL A 406 25.05 8.47 14.49
N ASP A 407 23.79 8.52 14.04
CA ASP A 407 23.13 9.74 13.56
C ASP A 407 21.79 9.92 14.28
N VAL A 408 21.49 11.17 14.64
CA VAL A 408 20.24 11.58 15.31
C VAL A 408 19.54 12.73 14.56
N SER A 409 19.92 12.96 13.30
CA SER A 409 19.34 14.01 12.47
C SER A 409 17.86 13.72 12.13
N ASN A 410 17.08 14.80 11.96
CA ASN A 410 15.66 14.74 11.62
C ASN A 410 14.80 13.87 12.58
N ASP A 411 15.16 13.83 13.86
CA ASP A 411 14.52 13.03 14.90
C ASP A 411 14.55 11.50 14.66
N VAL A 412 15.49 11.01 13.87
CA VAL A 412 15.70 9.57 13.62
C VAL A 412 16.97 9.10 14.31
N ILE A 413 16.87 8.11 15.21
CA ILE A 413 18.03 7.44 15.81
C ILE A 413 18.52 6.37 14.85
N THR A 414 19.69 6.56 14.25
CA THR A 414 20.31 5.61 13.31
C THR A 414 21.63 5.08 13.88
N LEU A 415 21.84 3.77 13.76
CA LEU A 415 23.07 3.06 14.08
C LEU A 415 23.56 2.30 12.85
N ASP A 416 24.71 2.71 12.31
CA ASP A 416 25.57 1.89 11.46
C ASP A 416 26.48 1.05 12.36
N LEU A 417 26.25 -0.27 12.36
CA LEU A 417 26.90 -1.19 13.30
C LEU A 417 28.42 -1.27 13.07
N GLU A 418 28.86 -1.24 11.81
CA GLU A 418 30.29 -1.32 11.48
C GLU A 418 31.00 -0.02 11.84
N ALA A 419 30.46 1.12 11.43
CA ALA A 419 31.03 2.43 11.72
C ALA A 419 31.07 2.73 13.22
N ALA A 420 30.10 2.21 13.98
CA ALA A 420 30.06 2.33 15.45
C ALA A 420 30.95 1.31 16.18
N GLY A 421 31.54 0.34 15.47
CA GLY A 421 32.31 -0.75 16.08
C GLY A 421 31.44 -1.64 16.98
N ALA A 422 30.16 -1.78 16.66
CA ALA A 422 29.24 -2.63 17.38
C ALA A 422 29.55 -4.13 17.12
N PRO A 423 29.25 -5.04 18.06
CA PRO A 423 29.37 -6.46 17.81
C PRO A 423 28.51 -6.87 16.60
N PRO A 424 28.98 -7.78 15.73
CA PRO A 424 28.18 -8.29 14.61
C PRO A 424 26.84 -8.83 15.09
N LEU A 425 25.75 -8.43 14.43
CA LEU A 425 24.41 -8.91 14.70
C LEU A 425 24.01 -9.90 13.61
N ASN A 426 24.20 -11.20 13.91
CA ASN A 426 23.79 -12.29 13.04
C ASN A 426 22.59 -12.99 13.68
N LEU A 427 21.47 -13.07 12.97
CA LEU A 427 20.25 -13.70 13.44
C LEU A 427 19.80 -14.74 12.41
N PRO A 428 19.41 -15.96 12.83
CA PRO A 428 18.76 -16.89 11.92
C PRO A 428 17.37 -16.39 11.50
N ALA A 429 16.72 -17.10 10.57
CA ALA A 429 15.30 -16.86 10.29
C ALA A 429 14.45 -17.00 11.57
N GLY A 430 13.52 -16.08 11.80
CA GLY A 430 12.65 -16.07 12.98
C GLY A 430 12.12 -14.68 13.36
N ASP A 431 11.39 -14.63 14.46
CA ASP A 431 10.76 -13.41 15.00
C ASP A 431 11.55 -12.85 16.20
N TYR A 432 11.73 -11.53 16.21
CA TYR A 432 12.58 -10.81 17.16
C TYR A 432 11.93 -9.49 17.57
N TRP A 433 12.39 -8.93 18.69
CA TRP A 433 11.91 -7.65 19.21
C TRP A 433 13.04 -6.64 19.34
N LEU A 434 12.84 -5.44 18.82
CA LEU A 434 13.77 -4.33 18.90
C LEU A 434 13.35 -3.33 19.99
N VAL A 435 14.30 -2.92 20.82
CA VAL A 435 14.12 -1.81 21.78
C VAL A 435 15.21 -0.76 21.53
N VAL A 436 14.79 0.47 21.25
CA VAL A 436 15.68 1.63 21.10
C VAL A 436 15.30 2.69 22.13
N PHE A 437 16.28 3.21 22.85
CA PHE A 437 16.05 4.27 23.84
C PHE A 437 17.29 5.14 24.08
N PRO A 438 17.12 6.46 24.30
CA PRO A 438 18.14 7.34 24.81
C PRO A 438 18.18 7.40 26.36
N ASP A 439 19.35 7.75 26.90
CA ASP A 439 19.54 8.17 28.28
C ASP A 439 19.27 9.69 28.41
N ILE A 440 18.14 10.07 29.02
CA ILE A 440 17.67 11.47 29.14
C ILE A 440 17.48 11.85 30.62
N ASP A 441 17.58 13.15 30.93
CA ASP A 441 17.14 13.74 32.21
C ASP A 441 15.69 14.24 32.10
N MET A 442 14.78 13.66 32.89
CA MET A 442 13.33 13.98 32.90
C MET A 442 12.96 15.30 33.59
N SER A 443 13.91 16.07 34.13
CA SER A 443 13.61 17.25 34.96
C SER A 443 12.78 18.35 34.28
N THR A 444 12.70 18.36 32.95
CA THR A 444 11.94 19.33 32.14
C THR A 444 10.78 18.72 31.34
N TYR A 445 10.29 17.52 31.71
CA TYR A 445 9.30 16.78 30.90
C TYR A 445 9.80 16.46 29.48
N ASN A 446 11.13 16.41 29.33
CA ASN A 446 11.80 16.06 28.09
C ASN A 446 11.87 14.54 27.98
N ARG A 447 11.33 14.00 26.89
CA ARG A 447 11.25 12.57 26.62
C ARG A 447 11.19 12.34 25.12
N TRP A 448 11.81 11.25 24.68
CA TRP A 448 11.78 10.85 23.29
C TRP A 448 10.58 9.93 23.08
N ASN A 449 9.82 10.20 22.03
CA ASN A 449 8.67 9.40 21.66
C ASN A 449 8.99 8.73 20.32
N TRP A 450 8.95 7.41 20.31
CA TRP A 450 9.03 6.60 19.11
C TRP A 450 7.75 6.81 18.30
N SER A 451 7.89 7.29 17.06
CA SER A 451 6.77 7.64 16.20
C SER A 451 5.95 6.40 15.84
N GLN A 452 4.64 6.56 15.66
CA GLN A 452 3.77 5.50 15.14
C GLN A 452 4.19 5.02 13.73
N GLY A 453 4.11 3.71 13.50
CA GLY A 453 4.43 3.04 12.25
C GLY A 453 3.21 2.48 11.52
N VAL A 454 3.38 2.15 10.24
CA VAL A 454 2.45 1.27 9.50
C VAL A 454 2.42 -0.10 10.17
N PRO A 455 1.23 -0.70 10.39
CA PRO A 455 1.13 -2.03 10.95
C PRO A 455 1.88 -3.07 10.12
N GLY A 456 2.79 -3.80 10.75
CA GLY A 456 3.72 -4.72 10.05
C GLY A 456 3.85 -6.10 10.69
N GLY A 457 3.54 -6.24 11.99
CA GLY A 457 3.74 -7.47 12.73
C GLY A 457 2.78 -7.62 13.90
N ALA A 458 3.29 -8.11 15.02
CA ALA A 458 2.59 -8.06 16.29
C ALA A 458 2.41 -6.60 16.75
N GLU A 459 1.51 -6.38 17.70
CA GLU A 459 1.34 -5.06 18.28
C GLU A 459 2.56 -4.68 19.13
N ALA A 460 3.06 -3.46 18.99
CA ALA A 460 4.13 -2.93 19.82
C ALA A 460 3.76 -2.99 21.31
N HIS A 461 4.79 -3.17 22.15
CA HIS A 461 4.63 -3.29 23.59
C HIS A 461 5.43 -2.22 24.34
N VAL A 462 4.97 -1.88 25.54
CA VAL A 462 5.66 -0.96 26.45
C VAL A 462 5.77 -1.56 27.85
N ILE A 463 6.85 -1.22 28.55
CA ILE A 463 7.10 -1.63 29.92
C ILE A 463 7.62 -0.45 30.74
N ASP A 464 7.18 -0.34 32.00
CA ASP A 464 7.64 0.69 32.94
C ASP A 464 8.06 0.06 34.28
N PRO A 465 9.25 -0.54 34.34
CA PRO A 465 9.68 -1.33 35.49
C PRO A 465 9.80 -0.49 36.77
N GLY A 466 10.11 0.80 36.59
CA GLY A 466 10.27 1.80 37.63
C GLY A 466 8.97 2.48 38.07
N ASP A 467 7.83 2.19 37.43
CA ASP A 467 6.55 2.86 37.67
C ASP A 467 6.66 4.39 37.55
N ASN A 468 7.36 4.84 36.51
CA ASN A 468 7.64 6.25 36.25
C ASN A 468 6.42 7.04 35.76
N PHE A 469 5.47 6.37 35.09
CA PHE A 469 4.26 6.98 34.53
C PHE A 469 2.95 6.40 35.08
N GLY A 470 2.97 5.32 35.85
CA GLY A 470 1.76 4.76 36.48
C GLY A 470 0.72 4.21 35.52
N GLN A 471 1.05 4.15 34.22
CA GLN A 471 0.15 3.66 33.17
C GLN A 471 0.61 2.33 32.59
N ALA A 472 1.92 2.13 32.44
CA ALA A 472 2.49 0.85 32.02
C ALA A 472 2.85 0.00 33.26
N GLY A 473 2.51 -1.28 33.21
CA GLY A 473 2.82 -2.24 34.26
C GLY A 473 4.31 -2.61 34.33
N LYS A 474 4.66 -3.43 35.32
CA LYS A 474 6.01 -4.00 35.47
C LYS A 474 6.35 -5.12 34.47
N GLY A 475 5.45 -5.40 33.53
CA GLY A 475 5.64 -6.34 32.44
C GLY A 475 5.21 -5.69 31.13
N TRP A 476 5.62 -6.28 30.01
CA TRP A 476 5.24 -5.82 28.67
C TRP A 476 3.71 -5.80 28.52
N GLN A 477 3.21 -4.67 28.05
CA GLN A 477 1.79 -4.39 27.78
C GLN A 477 1.62 -3.87 26.38
N ALA A 478 0.55 -4.28 25.72
CA ALA A 478 0.23 -3.87 24.36
C ALA A 478 -0.22 -2.40 24.34
N ILE A 479 0.33 -1.59 23.43
CA ILE A 479 0.20 -0.13 23.51
C ILE A 479 -1.23 0.37 23.25
N SER A 480 -1.96 -0.25 22.33
CA SER A 480 -3.32 0.16 21.96
C SER A 480 -4.37 -0.37 22.94
N SER A 481 -4.26 -1.63 23.37
CA SER A 481 -5.29 -2.28 24.18
C SER A 481 -5.18 -1.96 25.67
N ASP A 482 -3.97 -1.82 26.21
CA ASP A 482 -3.76 -1.55 27.64
C ASP A 482 -3.61 -0.06 27.95
N LEU A 483 -3.02 0.74 27.03
CA LEU A 483 -2.84 2.18 27.22
C LEU A 483 -3.82 3.06 26.42
N GLY A 484 -4.56 2.49 25.48
CA GLY A 484 -5.56 3.22 24.70
C GLY A 484 -4.98 4.21 23.68
N VAL A 485 -3.74 4.01 23.22
CA VAL A 485 -3.23 4.79 22.08
C VAL A 485 -3.91 4.34 20.77
N SER A 486 -4.02 5.25 19.80
CA SER A 486 -4.77 5.00 18.57
C SER A 486 -4.01 4.27 17.46
N PHE A 487 -2.83 3.72 17.77
CA PHE A 487 -1.94 3.05 16.83
C PHE A 487 -1.35 1.80 17.50
N THR A 488 -0.95 0.82 16.68
CA THR A 488 -0.52 -0.51 17.13
C THR A 488 0.98 -0.73 17.02
N ASP A 489 1.68 -0.01 16.14
CA ASP A 489 3.08 -0.27 15.79
C ASP A 489 3.90 1.03 15.83
N VAL A 490 5.22 0.92 15.93
CA VAL A 490 6.17 2.06 15.90
C VAL A 490 7.10 1.99 14.69
N ALA A 491 7.60 3.15 14.27
CA ALA A 491 8.32 3.29 13.01
C ALA A 491 9.81 2.99 13.15
N PHE A 492 10.29 1.93 12.50
CA PHE A 492 11.71 1.61 12.44
C PHE A 492 12.08 0.81 11.20
N ARG A 493 13.38 0.65 11.00
CA ARG A 493 13.95 -0.03 9.85
C ARG A 493 15.22 -0.78 10.24
N ILE A 494 15.37 -1.96 9.67
CA ILE A 494 16.54 -2.83 9.80
C ILE A 494 17.11 -3.09 8.41
N VAL A 495 18.42 -2.97 8.28
CA VAL A 495 19.15 -3.15 7.02
C VAL A 495 20.30 -4.12 7.25
N GLY A 496 20.54 -4.99 6.27
CA GLY A 496 21.59 -6.01 6.36
C GLY A 496 21.68 -6.86 5.11
N THR A 497 22.43 -7.95 5.18
CA THR A 497 22.40 -9.01 4.16
C THR A 497 21.59 -10.19 4.66
N ILE A 498 20.91 -10.89 3.76
CA ILE A 498 20.15 -12.10 4.07
C ILE A 498 20.63 -13.25 3.21
N GLN A 499 20.81 -14.43 3.81
CA GLN A 499 21.15 -15.65 3.11
C GLN A 499 19.92 -16.57 3.02
N VAL A 500 19.55 -16.89 1.78
CA VAL A 500 18.44 -17.80 1.45
C VAL A 500 18.95 -18.81 0.42
N ASP A 501 18.69 -20.10 0.62
CA ASP A 501 19.08 -21.15 -0.34
C ASP A 501 18.13 -21.15 -1.57
N CYS A 502 18.45 -20.31 -2.55
CA CYS A 502 17.65 -20.08 -3.74
C CYS A 502 18.02 -21.04 -4.87
N SER A 503 17.03 -21.55 -5.61
CA SER A 503 17.22 -22.31 -6.85
C SER A 503 16.53 -21.58 -8.01
N LEU A 504 17.19 -21.52 -9.18
CA LEU A 504 16.55 -21.00 -10.39
C LEU A 504 15.49 -21.99 -10.89
N PRO A 505 14.35 -21.50 -11.44
CA PRO A 505 13.32 -22.38 -11.97
C PRO A 505 13.83 -23.38 -13.02
N GLU A 506 14.79 -22.98 -13.86
CA GLU A 506 15.38 -23.84 -14.90
C GLU A 506 16.26 -24.98 -14.38
N ASP A 507 16.75 -24.87 -13.15
CA ASP A 507 17.55 -25.91 -12.49
C ASP A 507 16.69 -26.94 -11.76
N ILE A 508 15.36 -26.76 -11.73
CA ILE A 508 14.42 -27.63 -11.03
C ILE A 508 13.64 -28.46 -12.08
N PRO A 509 13.97 -29.76 -12.27
CA PRO A 509 13.42 -30.55 -13.38
C PRO A 509 11.90 -30.71 -13.38
N TRP A 510 11.27 -30.53 -12.22
CA TRP A 510 9.85 -30.75 -11.99
C TRP A 510 9.03 -29.45 -11.90
N LEU A 511 9.68 -28.30 -12.13
CA LEU A 511 9.05 -26.98 -12.01
C LEU A 511 9.33 -26.13 -13.25
N SER A 512 8.37 -25.31 -13.66
CA SER A 512 8.49 -24.37 -14.78
C SER A 512 7.76 -23.07 -14.48
N VAL A 513 8.16 -21.96 -15.09
CA VAL A 513 7.51 -20.64 -14.95
C VAL A 513 7.27 -20.01 -16.32
N SER A 514 6.20 -19.24 -16.49
CA SER A 514 5.86 -18.58 -17.76
C SER A 514 6.82 -17.45 -18.14
N SER A 515 7.46 -16.80 -17.15
CA SER A 515 8.52 -15.82 -17.35
C SER A 515 9.54 -15.88 -16.22
N GLN A 516 10.82 -15.65 -16.55
CA GLN A 516 11.91 -15.61 -15.58
C GLN A 516 12.24 -14.19 -15.07
N ALA A 517 11.76 -13.16 -15.75
CA ALA A 517 11.96 -11.75 -15.40
C ALA A 517 10.82 -10.88 -15.95
N GLY A 518 10.69 -9.64 -15.45
CA GLY A 518 9.65 -8.73 -15.94
C GLY A 518 9.74 -7.30 -15.40
N THR A 519 8.78 -6.49 -15.83
CA THR A 519 8.56 -5.14 -15.29
C THR A 519 7.07 -4.93 -15.05
N VAL A 520 6.72 -4.42 -13.88
CA VAL A 520 5.34 -4.11 -13.47
C VAL A 520 5.24 -2.60 -13.26
N PRO A 521 4.37 -1.88 -13.98
CA PRO A 521 4.09 -0.47 -13.70
C PRO A 521 3.66 -0.24 -12.25
N GLY A 522 3.80 0.98 -11.75
CA GLY A 522 3.31 1.31 -10.41
C GLY A 522 1.80 1.13 -10.29
N ASN A 523 1.33 0.61 -9.16
CA ASN A 523 -0.06 0.26 -8.87
C ASN A 523 -0.66 -0.77 -9.86
N ASP A 524 0.12 -1.74 -10.29
CA ASP A 524 -0.31 -2.79 -11.23
C ASP A 524 0.18 -4.18 -10.78
N SER A 525 -0.30 -5.25 -11.42
CA SER A 525 0.06 -6.64 -11.12
C SER A 525 0.23 -7.48 -12.38
N VAL A 526 1.11 -8.46 -12.33
CA VAL A 526 1.30 -9.46 -13.39
C VAL A 526 1.14 -10.89 -12.86
N PRO A 527 0.28 -11.72 -13.46
CA PRO A 527 0.23 -13.15 -13.15
C PRO A 527 1.34 -13.92 -13.88
N LEU A 528 1.93 -14.88 -13.18
CA LEU A 528 2.90 -15.85 -13.67
C LEU A 528 2.33 -17.24 -13.49
N GLU A 529 2.42 -18.08 -14.53
CA GLU A 529 2.01 -19.48 -14.43
C GLU A 529 3.20 -20.31 -13.98
N VAL A 530 3.04 -21.05 -12.90
CA VAL A 530 4.03 -21.97 -12.33
C VAL A 530 3.55 -23.40 -12.56
N GLY A 531 4.23 -24.13 -13.43
CA GLY A 531 3.93 -25.51 -13.76
C GLY A 531 4.68 -26.50 -12.88
N PHE A 532 3.99 -27.52 -12.39
CA PHE A 532 4.54 -28.68 -11.70
C PHE A 532 4.41 -29.91 -12.60
N ASP A 533 5.50 -30.66 -12.76
CA ASP A 533 5.57 -31.86 -13.59
C ASP A 533 6.20 -33.04 -12.84
N SER A 534 5.45 -34.13 -12.72
CA SER A 534 5.91 -35.37 -12.07
C SER A 534 6.56 -36.37 -13.04
N GLY A 535 6.63 -36.05 -14.33
CA GLY A 535 7.21 -36.89 -15.37
C GLY A 535 8.64 -37.31 -15.05
N GLY A 536 8.87 -38.63 -14.98
CA GLY A 536 10.20 -39.18 -14.70
C GLY A 536 10.67 -39.08 -13.24
N LEU A 537 9.84 -38.59 -12.32
CA LEU A 537 10.10 -38.62 -10.89
C LEU A 537 9.62 -39.95 -10.27
N SER A 538 10.16 -40.30 -9.11
CA SER A 538 9.65 -41.38 -8.25
C SER A 538 8.62 -40.84 -7.27
N ALA A 539 7.80 -41.70 -6.66
CA ALA A 539 6.96 -41.27 -5.56
C ALA A 539 7.82 -40.68 -4.41
N GLY A 540 7.41 -39.53 -3.87
CA GLY A 540 8.21 -38.79 -2.91
C GLY A 540 7.79 -37.33 -2.78
N VAL A 541 8.44 -36.61 -1.86
CA VAL A 541 8.26 -35.18 -1.65
C VAL A 541 9.50 -34.46 -2.16
N TYR A 542 9.30 -33.45 -3.00
CA TYR A 542 10.33 -32.63 -3.60
C TYR A 542 10.07 -31.17 -3.20
N GLU A 543 11.08 -30.51 -2.62
CA GLU A 543 10.96 -29.15 -2.10
C GLU A 543 12.11 -28.28 -2.59
N LYS A 544 11.78 -27.06 -2.98
CA LYS A 544 12.73 -26.03 -3.44
C LYS A 544 12.21 -24.64 -3.13
N THR A 545 13.13 -23.68 -2.98
CA THR A 545 12.80 -22.26 -2.81
C THR A 545 13.21 -21.50 -4.06
N LEU A 546 12.27 -20.78 -4.67
CA LEU A 546 12.55 -19.82 -5.73
C LEU A 546 12.74 -18.45 -5.10
N CYS A 547 13.69 -17.66 -5.59
CA CYS A 547 13.87 -16.29 -5.13
C CYS A 547 13.70 -15.31 -6.28
N ILE A 548 12.96 -14.24 -6.04
CA ILE A 548 12.69 -13.17 -6.99
C ILE A 548 13.42 -11.94 -6.49
N ALA A 549 14.52 -11.58 -7.15
CA ALA A 549 15.21 -10.32 -6.92
C ALA A 549 14.45 -9.19 -7.60
N SER A 550 14.40 -8.03 -6.95
CA SER A 550 13.67 -6.86 -7.43
C SER A 550 14.49 -5.57 -7.26
N ASN A 551 14.05 -4.47 -7.89
CA ASN A 551 14.58 -3.12 -7.65
C ASN A 551 13.80 -2.37 -6.56
N ASP A 552 12.93 -3.05 -5.81
CA ASP A 552 12.33 -2.53 -4.59
C ASP A 552 13.44 -2.27 -3.55
N PRO A 553 13.61 -1.03 -3.06
CA PRO A 553 14.59 -0.71 -2.03
C PRO A 553 14.30 -1.39 -0.68
N ASP A 554 13.04 -1.76 -0.45
CA ASP A 554 12.50 -2.25 0.82
C ASP A 554 12.42 -3.78 0.80
N GLU A 555 12.02 -4.38 -0.33
CA GLU A 555 11.97 -5.84 -0.51
C GLU A 555 12.70 -6.30 -1.79
N ALA A 556 14.04 -6.23 -1.76
CA ALA A 556 14.86 -6.55 -2.91
C ALA A 556 14.92 -8.06 -3.25
N LEU A 557 14.44 -8.95 -2.38
CA LEU A 557 14.42 -10.39 -2.59
C LEU A 557 13.20 -11.04 -1.93
N VAL A 558 12.31 -11.64 -2.74
CA VAL A 558 11.14 -12.37 -2.26
C VAL A 558 11.33 -13.87 -2.43
N ALA A 559 11.17 -14.66 -1.37
CA ALA A 559 11.29 -16.11 -1.40
C ALA A 559 9.93 -16.81 -1.55
N VAL A 560 9.82 -17.70 -2.52
CA VAL A 560 8.62 -18.52 -2.80
C VAL A 560 8.96 -19.99 -2.56
N SER A 561 8.36 -20.59 -1.54
CA SER A 561 8.54 -22.02 -1.26
C SER A 561 7.70 -22.87 -2.23
N THR A 562 8.30 -23.90 -2.80
CA THR A 562 7.65 -24.81 -3.75
C THR A 562 7.74 -26.26 -3.27
N ARG A 563 6.62 -26.99 -3.35
CA ARG A 563 6.53 -28.38 -2.91
C ARG A 563 5.76 -29.26 -3.88
N LEU A 564 6.39 -30.29 -4.43
CA LEU A 564 5.72 -31.32 -5.23
C LEU A 564 5.67 -32.64 -4.45
N THR A 565 4.47 -33.19 -4.25
CA THR A 565 4.28 -34.56 -3.76
C THR A 565 3.89 -35.46 -4.91
N VAL A 566 4.75 -36.42 -5.26
CA VAL A 566 4.46 -37.43 -6.28
C VAL A 566 3.95 -38.68 -5.60
N ILE A 567 2.81 -39.18 -6.04
CA ILE A 567 2.20 -40.41 -5.56
C ILE A 567 2.15 -41.48 -6.67
N GLU A 568 2.38 -42.74 -6.29
CA GLU A 568 2.19 -43.88 -7.19
C GLU A 568 0.70 -44.20 -7.32
N GLU A 569 0.18 -44.26 -8.55
CA GLU A 569 -1.13 -44.82 -8.82
C GLU A 569 -1.13 -46.31 -8.43
N GLY A 570 -1.94 -46.68 -7.43
CA GLY A 570 -2.20 -48.10 -7.13
C GLY A 570 -2.14 -48.55 -5.67
N THR A 571 -2.03 -47.65 -4.69
CA THR A 571 -2.18 -48.02 -3.27
C THR A 571 -3.18 -47.16 -2.49
N ASP A 572 -4.24 -46.69 -3.13
CA ASP A 572 -5.45 -46.27 -2.41
C ASP A 572 -6.09 -47.52 -1.80
N LEU A 573 -5.71 -47.88 -0.58
CA LEU A 573 -6.47 -48.83 0.21
C LEU A 573 -7.70 -48.08 0.73
N VAL A 574 -8.87 -48.36 0.15
CA VAL A 574 -10.12 -47.76 0.61
C VAL A 574 -10.42 -48.27 2.02
N CYS A 575 -10.25 -47.43 3.04
CA CYS A 575 -10.42 -47.82 4.45
C CYS A 575 -11.83 -48.34 4.76
N ASN A 576 -12.85 -47.86 4.04
CA ASN A 576 -14.26 -48.12 4.36
C ASN A 576 -15.06 -48.83 3.24
N GLY A 577 -14.39 -49.43 2.25
CA GLY A 577 -15.04 -50.15 1.15
C GLY A 577 -15.54 -49.28 0.00
N THR A 578 -16.35 -49.82 -0.90
CA THR A 578 -16.82 -49.18 -2.15
C THR A 578 -17.44 -47.79 -1.88
N PRO A 579 -17.23 -46.78 -2.74
CA PRO A 579 -17.86 -45.46 -2.59
C PRO A 579 -19.36 -45.57 -2.31
N VAL A 580 -19.85 -44.77 -1.34
CA VAL A 580 -21.26 -44.74 -0.97
C VAL A 580 -22.02 -43.89 -1.97
N ARG A 581 -22.93 -44.53 -2.71
CA ARG A 581 -23.70 -43.92 -3.83
C ARG A 581 -25.18 -43.67 -3.53
N PHE A 582 -25.59 -43.76 -2.25
CA PHE A 582 -26.95 -43.53 -1.70
C PHE A 582 -28.17 -44.13 -2.44
N GLU A 583 -27.99 -45.04 -3.41
CA GLU A 583 -29.04 -45.65 -4.24
C GLU A 583 -30.13 -46.35 -3.44
N SER A 584 -29.73 -47.00 -2.36
CA SER A 584 -30.62 -47.74 -1.45
C SER A 584 -31.03 -46.92 -0.22
N GLY A 585 -30.83 -45.60 -0.25
CA GLY A 585 -31.01 -44.70 0.89
C GLY A 585 -29.69 -44.40 1.63
N ILE A 586 -29.73 -43.44 2.57
CA ILE A 586 -28.61 -43.19 3.49
C ILE A 586 -28.39 -44.45 4.35
N PRO A 587 -27.15 -44.99 4.39
CA PRO A 587 -26.85 -46.19 5.15
C PRO A 587 -27.24 -46.05 6.63
N SER A 588 -27.77 -47.11 7.23
CA SER A 588 -28.16 -47.12 8.65
C SER A 588 -26.99 -46.92 9.62
N SER A 589 -25.76 -47.07 9.15
CA SER A 589 -24.54 -46.80 9.91
C SER A 589 -24.23 -45.30 10.03
N TRP A 590 -24.77 -44.47 9.14
CA TRP A 590 -24.58 -43.02 9.18
C TRP A 590 -25.55 -42.38 10.16
N GLN A 591 -25.06 -41.43 10.94
CA GLN A 591 -25.91 -40.71 11.88
C GLN A 591 -26.48 -39.47 11.22
N ARG A 592 -27.81 -39.33 11.33
CA ARG A 592 -28.53 -38.13 10.92
C ARG A 592 -28.88 -37.36 12.18
N ILE A 593 -28.41 -36.13 12.26
CA ILE A 593 -28.70 -35.22 13.38
C ILE A 593 -29.41 -34.02 12.80
N THR A 594 -30.66 -33.82 13.17
CA THR A 594 -31.42 -32.64 12.76
C THR A 594 -31.54 -31.72 13.96
N ILE A 595 -30.98 -30.51 13.86
CA ILE A 595 -31.12 -29.45 14.86
C ILE A 595 -32.40 -28.66 14.60
N GLN A 596 -32.61 -28.24 13.34
CA GLN A 596 -33.82 -27.56 12.86
C GLN A 596 -34.21 -28.08 11.47
N GLY A 597 -35.52 -28.14 11.20
CA GLY A 597 -36.06 -28.63 9.92
C GLY A 597 -36.31 -30.14 9.86
N GLU A 598 -36.32 -30.70 8.65
CA GLU A 598 -36.49 -32.14 8.40
C GLU A 598 -35.14 -32.88 8.24
N GLY A 599 -34.06 -32.18 7.93
CA GLY A 599 -32.69 -32.70 7.81
C GLY A 599 -32.45 -33.65 6.63
N TRP A 600 -31.31 -34.35 6.65
CA TRP A 600 -30.83 -35.12 5.50
C TRP A 600 -31.74 -36.29 5.08
N SER A 601 -32.08 -36.30 3.80
CA SER A 601 -32.83 -37.35 3.10
C SER A 601 -32.07 -37.81 1.85
N THR A 602 -32.76 -38.47 0.91
CA THR A 602 -32.20 -38.72 -0.43
C THR A 602 -33.03 -38.02 -1.50
N THR A 603 -32.44 -37.83 -2.68
CA THR A 603 -33.13 -37.27 -3.86
C THR A 603 -34.29 -38.12 -4.38
N ALA A 604 -34.49 -39.33 -3.84
CA ALA A 604 -35.69 -40.15 -4.06
C ALA A 604 -36.86 -39.81 -3.12
N GLY A 605 -36.61 -39.07 -2.04
CA GLY A 605 -37.62 -38.63 -1.07
C GLY A 605 -38.43 -37.43 -1.54
N THR A 606 -39.60 -37.20 -0.92
CA THR A 606 -40.46 -36.04 -1.22
C THR A 606 -39.89 -34.71 -0.72
N HIS A 607 -38.97 -34.77 0.24
CA HIS A 607 -38.26 -33.64 0.85
C HIS A 607 -37.23 -33.00 -0.10
N CYS A 608 -36.76 -33.72 -1.11
CA CYS A 608 -35.78 -33.23 -2.08
C CYS A 608 -36.41 -33.20 -3.46
N GLY A 609 -36.90 -32.02 -3.89
CA GLY A 609 -37.47 -31.83 -5.23
C GLY A 609 -38.84 -31.14 -5.33
N SER A 610 -39.15 -30.18 -4.46
CA SER A 610 -40.42 -29.43 -4.49
C SER A 610 -40.38 -28.07 -5.21
N LEU A 611 -39.22 -27.47 -5.50
CA LEU A 611 -39.16 -26.17 -6.18
C LEU A 611 -38.04 -26.13 -7.23
N ASN A 612 -38.43 -25.99 -8.51
CA ASN A 612 -37.64 -25.63 -9.70
C ASN A 612 -36.28 -26.32 -10.02
N VAL A 613 -35.82 -27.29 -9.23
CA VAL A 613 -34.67 -28.14 -9.56
C VAL A 613 -35.15 -29.36 -10.36
N PRO A 614 -34.64 -29.63 -11.58
CA PRO A 614 -35.01 -30.82 -12.35
C PRO A 614 -34.73 -32.09 -11.54
N LYS A 615 -35.66 -33.05 -11.50
CA LYS A 615 -35.41 -34.37 -10.89
C LYS A 615 -34.29 -35.08 -11.65
N GLY A 616 -33.07 -35.07 -11.10
CA GLY A 616 -31.89 -35.67 -11.71
C GLY A 616 -30.65 -35.55 -10.83
N ASN A 617 -29.70 -36.46 -11.02
CA ASN A 617 -28.44 -36.46 -10.29
C ASN A 617 -27.50 -35.36 -10.81
N PHE A 618 -27.14 -34.41 -9.96
CA PHE A 618 -26.21 -33.31 -10.30
C PHE A 618 -24.80 -33.49 -9.70
N ALA A 619 -24.57 -34.54 -8.91
CA ALA A 619 -23.31 -34.76 -8.21
C ALA A 619 -22.73 -36.17 -8.44
N GLY A 620 -23.32 -37.09 -9.21
CA GLY A 620 -22.83 -38.47 -9.27
C GLY A 620 -23.67 -39.44 -10.10
N THR A 621 -23.75 -40.71 -9.68
CA THR A 621 -24.61 -41.73 -10.31
C THR A 621 -25.81 -42.09 -9.43
N GLY A 622 -27.04 -41.90 -9.93
CA GLY A 622 -28.31 -42.29 -9.27
C GLY A 622 -28.78 -41.39 -8.12
N ASN A 623 -29.19 -41.95 -6.97
CA ASN A 623 -29.71 -41.15 -5.84
C ASN A 623 -28.58 -40.55 -5.00
N ALA A 624 -28.69 -39.28 -4.60
CA ALA A 624 -27.73 -38.59 -3.72
C ALA A 624 -28.34 -38.37 -2.32
N ALA A 625 -27.50 -38.15 -1.31
CA ALA A 625 -27.96 -37.59 -0.04
C ALA A 625 -28.22 -36.09 -0.21
N CYS A 626 -29.31 -35.60 0.35
CA CYS A 626 -29.81 -34.27 0.07
C CYS A 626 -30.41 -33.60 1.32
N VAL A 627 -30.25 -32.28 1.38
CA VAL A 627 -30.92 -31.36 2.31
C VAL A 627 -31.37 -30.12 1.51
N ASP A 628 -32.60 -29.67 1.75
CA ASP A 628 -33.28 -28.65 0.94
C ASP A 628 -34.18 -27.80 1.86
N SER A 629 -33.81 -26.53 2.10
CA SER A 629 -34.56 -25.61 2.97
C SER A 629 -35.84 -25.08 2.29
N ASP A 630 -35.83 -24.99 0.96
CA ASP A 630 -36.97 -24.56 0.16
C ASP A 630 -38.13 -25.55 0.20
N ALA A 631 -37.82 -26.83 0.36
CA ALA A 631 -38.84 -27.86 0.49
C ALA A 631 -39.65 -27.77 1.79
N THR A 632 -39.07 -27.20 2.85
CA THR A 632 -39.71 -27.10 4.16
C THR A 632 -40.24 -25.69 4.46
N GLY A 633 -39.83 -24.70 3.67
CA GLY A 633 -40.30 -23.31 3.78
C GLY A 633 -39.79 -22.61 5.04
N GLY A 634 -38.63 -23.03 5.55
CA GLY A 634 -38.00 -22.50 6.76
C GLY A 634 -36.54 -22.95 6.89
N ARG A 635 -35.88 -22.52 7.97
CA ARG A 635 -34.48 -22.83 8.26
C ARG A 635 -34.23 -24.32 8.47
N GLU A 636 -33.19 -24.84 7.83
CA GLU A 636 -32.66 -26.19 7.98
C GLU A 636 -31.28 -26.13 8.65
N GLU A 637 -31.07 -26.94 9.68
CA GLU A 637 -29.79 -27.07 10.37
C GLU A 637 -29.57 -28.55 10.72
N ALA A 638 -28.69 -29.23 10.00
CA ALA A 638 -28.57 -30.68 10.09
C ALA A 638 -27.16 -31.20 9.75
N TYR A 639 -26.79 -32.30 10.41
CA TYR A 639 -25.59 -33.07 10.13
C TYR A 639 -25.93 -34.44 9.55
N LEU A 640 -25.09 -34.86 8.60
CA LEU A 640 -24.99 -36.24 8.15
C LEU A 640 -23.57 -36.74 8.40
N CYS A 641 -23.43 -37.58 9.42
CA CYS A 641 -22.13 -38.05 9.91
C CYS A 641 -21.84 -39.49 9.48
N ALA A 642 -20.77 -39.66 8.72
CA ALA A 642 -20.22 -40.96 8.40
C ALA A 642 -19.38 -41.49 9.58
N PRO A 643 -19.58 -42.75 10.01
CA PRO A 643 -18.67 -43.38 10.95
C PRO A 643 -17.36 -43.72 10.21
N VAL A 644 -16.26 -43.09 10.62
CA VAL A 644 -14.93 -43.54 10.19
C VAL A 644 -14.41 -44.47 11.27
N ALA A 645 -14.28 -45.77 10.94
CA ALA A 645 -13.57 -46.71 11.79
C ALA A 645 -12.11 -46.23 11.92
N GLY A 646 -11.55 -46.29 13.13
CA GLY A 646 -10.31 -45.62 13.55
C GLY A 646 -9.23 -45.47 12.48
N LEU A 647 -8.61 -44.28 12.43
CA LEU A 647 -7.43 -43.99 11.62
C LEU A 647 -6.14 -44.42 12.35
N ASP A 648 -6.25 -45.26 13.38
CA ASP A 648 -5.12 -45.81 14.12
C ASP A 648 -4.35 -46.81 13.25
N GLY A 649 -3.05 -46.55 13.05
CA GLY A 649 -2.21 -47.37 12.16
C GLY A 649 -2.41 -47.09 10.67
N VAL A 650 -3.03 -45.97 10.30
CA VAL A 650 -3.02 -45.40 8.95
C VAL A 650 -1.83 -44.41 8.85
N ALA A 651 -1.27 -44.17 7.66
CA ALA A 651 -0.18 -43.22 7.43
C ALA A 651 -0.61 -41.96 6.66
N ALA A 652 -1.69 -42.05 5.91
CA ALA A 652 -2.37 -40.92 5.29
C ALA A 652 -3.84 -41.28 5.07
N ALA A 653 -4.75 -40.32 5.22
CA ALA A 653 -6.17 -40.50 4.98
C ALA A 653 -6.72 -39.30 4.19
N ALA A 654 -7.63 -39.54 3.26
CA ALA A 654 -8.31 -38.47 2.53
C ALA A 654 -9.77 -38.84 2.26
N LEU A 655 -10.65 -37.85 2.39
CA LEU A 655 -12.06 -37.93 2.03
C LEU A 655 -12.22 -37.48 0.57
N ARG A 656 -12.96 -38.25 -0.23
CA ARG A 656 -13.44 -37.83 -1.56
C ARG A 656 -14.95 -37.86 -1.58
N PHE A 657 -15.58 -36.85 -2.16
CA PHE A 657 -17.02 -36.81 -2.39
C PHE A 657 -17.32 -35.84 -3.52
N ARG A 658 -18.50 -35.97 -4.10
CA ARG A 658 -19.01 -34.99 -5.05
C ARG A 658 -20.10 -34.17 -4.41
N VAL A 659 -20.13 -32.89 -4.74
CA VAL A 659 -21.11 -31.94 -4.19
C VAL A 659 -21.75 -31.10 -5.28
N ASN A 660 -23.06 -30.93 -5.16
CA ASN A 660 -23.77 -29.89 -5.87
C ASN A 660 -24.53 -29.02 -4.86
N TYR A 661 -24.43 -27.71 -5.00
CA TYR A 661 -25.06 -26.73 -4.10
C TYR A 661 -25.50 -25.51 -4.93
N GLN A 662 -26.53 -24.79 -4.49
CA GLN A 662 -26.97 -23.58 -5.18
C GLN A 662 -27.71 -22.64 -4.23
N VAL A 663 -27.46 -21.34 -4.39
CA VAL A 663 -28.18 -20.20 -3.80
C VAL A 663 -29.12 -19.63 -4.84
N PHE A 664 -30.39 -19.38 -4.49
CA PHE A 664 -31.39 -18.90 -5.44
C PHE A 664 -31.67 -17.39 -5.34
N GLU A 665 -31.43 -16.69 -4.23
CA GLU A 665 -31.50 -15.21 -4.15
C GLU A 665 -30.57 -14.60 -3.04
N THR A 666 -30.84 -13.41 -2.50
CA THR A 666 -29.87 -12.46 -1.88
C THR A 666 -28.87 -12.99 -0.82
N PRO A 667 -27.67 -12.37 -0.66
CA PRO A 667 -26.66 -12.78 0.34
C PRO A 667 -27.18 -12.87 1.79
N ASP A 668 -27.09 -14.05 2.44
CA ASP A 668 -27.47 -14.29 3.84
C ASP A 668 -26.34 -15.02 4.61
N PRO A 669 -25.66 -14.35 5.57
CA PRO A 669 -24.49 -14.89 6.26
C PRO A 669 -24.74 -16.14 7.11
N ASN A 670 -25.99 -16.62 7.20
CA ASN A 670 -26.37 -17.81 7.94
C ASN A 670 -26.36 -19.11 7.11
N ASP A 671 -26.10 -19.00 5.80
CA ASP A 671 -26.07 -20.13 4.87
C ASP A 671 -24.65 -20.67 4.70
N ALA A 672 -24.41 -21.90 5.16
CA ALA A 672 -23.10 -22.54 5.08
C ALA A 672 -23.18 -24.06 4.99
N PHE A 673 -22.32 -24.60 4.13
CA PHE A 673 -22.17 -26.04 3.91
C PHE A 673 -20.73 -26.35 4.26
N GLN A 674 -20.57 -27.23 5.23
CA GLN A 674 -19.29 -27.48 5.85
C GLN A 674 -19.02 -28.97 5.94
N VAL A 675 -17.76 -29.34 5.77
CA VAL A 675 -17.27 -30.65 6.18
C VAL A 675 -16.45 -30.46 7.44
N VAL A 676 -16.97 -31.01 8.54
CA VAL A 676 -16.34 -30.94 9.86
C VAL A 676 -15.95 -32.33 10.32
N VAL A 677 -14.93 -32.39 11.17
CA VAL A 677 -14.44 -33.63 11.77
C VAL A 677 -14.61 -33.55 13.28
N SER A 678 -15.11 -34.63 13.89
CA SER A 678 -15.22 -34.74 15.34
C SER A 678 -14.45 -35.95 15.88
N PRO A 679 -13.45 -35.73 16.74
CA PRO A 679 -12.79 -36.79 17.50
C PRO A 679 -13.65 -37.11 18.74
N GLY A 680 -14.56 -38.07 18.62
CA GLY A 680 -15.21 -38.69 19.79
C GLY A 680 -16.71 -38.93 19.68
N ALA A 681 -17.51 -37.97 19.18
CA ALA A 681 -18.96 -38.15 19.05
C ALA A 681 -19.61 -37.26 17.98
N PRO A 682 -20.60 -37.76 17.22
CA PRO A 682 -21.39 -36.93 16.30
C PRO A 682 -22.14 -35.84 17.07
N GLY A 683 -22.00 -34.57 16.66
CA GLY A 683 -22.61 -33.42 17.33
C GLY A 683 -21.78 -32.81 18.48
N GLY A 684 -20.54 -33.26 18.70
CA GLY A 684 -19.62 -32.71 19.72
C GLY A 684 -18.91 -31.42 19.30
N PRO A 685 -17.94 -30.90 20.08
CA PRO A 685 -17.05 -29.84 19.61
C PRO A 685 -16.32 -30.33 18.35
N TYR A 686 -16.35 -29.50 17.30
CA TYR A 686 -15.73 -29.77 16.01
C TYR A 686 -14.46 -28.95 15.87
N ASP A 687 -13.47 -29.53 15.21
CA ASP A 687 -12.34 -28.76 14.70
C ASP A 687 -12.80 -27.79 13.60
N PRO A 688 -12.01 -26.75 13.29
CA PRO A 688 -12.32 -25.84 12.19
C PRO A 688 -12.67 -26.62 10.91
N PRO A 689 -13.67 -26.16 10.12
CA PRO A 689 -14.15 -26.91 8.97
C PRO A 689 -13.02 -27.14 7.96
N LEU A 690 -12.86 -28.39 7.53
CA LEU A 690 -11.89 -28.77 6.49
C LEU A 690 -12.32 -28.27 5.10
N PHE A 691 -13.60 -27.98 4.96
CA PHE A 691 -14.22 -27.45 3.76
C PHE A 691 -15.40 -26.59 4.18
N ARG A 692 -15.50 -25.39 3.61
CA ARG A 692 -16.62 -24.49 3.81
C ARG A 692 -16.99 -23.84 2.49
N ILE A 693 -18.28 -23.85 2.19
CA ILE A 693 -18.88 -23.03 1.15
C ILE A 693 -19.77 -22.01 1.85
N ASN A 694 -19.51 -20.74 1.57
CA ASN A 694 -20.33 -19.57 1.92
C ASN A 694 -20.24 -18.61 0.73
N ASN A 695 -21.37 -18.07 0.24
CA ASN A 695 -21.38 -17.25 -0.97
C ASN A 695 -21.41 -15.73 -0.72
N ASP A 696 -21.23 -15.30 0.52
CA ASP A 696 -21.46 -13.90 0.90
C ASP A 696 -20.21 -13.01 0.99
N PHE A 697 -19.01 -13.57 0.82
CA PHE A 697 -17.75 -12.82 0.89
C PHE A 697 -16.74 -13.24 -0.19
N PRO A 698 -16.83 -12.71 -1.42
CA PRO A 698 -15.72 -12.83 -2.36
C PRO A 698 -14.53 -12.04 -1.82
N GLY A 699 -13.61 -12.72 -1.13
CA GLY A 699 -12.35 -12.14 -0.63
C GLY A 699 -11.98 -12.38 0.83
N GLN A 700 -12.79 -13.09 1.64
CA GLN A 700 -12.41 -13.44 3.03
C GLN A 700 -12.28 -14.94 3.33
N ASP A 701 -12.85 -15.82 2.50
CA ASP A 701 -12.73 -17.26 2.74
C ASP A 701 -11.50 -17.84 2.02
N ALA A 702 -10.60 -18.46 2.78
CA ALA A 702 -9.36 -19.08 2.31
C ALA A 702 -9.55 -20.37 1.48
N TYR A 703 -10.78 -20.64 1.02
CA TYR A 703 -11.16 -21.87 0.32
C TYR A 703 -11.74 -21.51 -1.05
N ALA A 704 -11.14 -22.03 -2.12
CA ALA A 704 -11.62 -21.85 -3.48
C ALA A 704 -13.06 -22.39 -3.61
N GLN A 705 -13.97 -21.58 -4.13
CA GLN A 705 -15.35 -22.00 -4.40
C GLN A 705 -15.36 -22.97 -5.60
N PRO A 706 -15.74 -24.26 -5.42
CA PRO A 706 -15.81 -25.19 -6.54
C PRO A 706 -17.07 -24.99 -7.38
N ASP A 707 -16.98 -25.25 -8.68
CA ASP A 707 -18.12 -25.30 -9.60
C ASP A 707 -19.15 -26.37 -9.17
N SER A 708 -20.43 -26.15 -9.51
CA SER A 708 -21.49 -27.14 -9.30
C SER A 708 -21.12 -28.51 -9.90
N GLY A 709 -21.11 -29.57 -9.09
CA GLY A 709 -20.74 -30.92 -9.53
C GLY A 709 -19.25 -31.28 -9.38
N ALA A 710 -18.48 -30.50 -8.61
CA ALA A 710 -17.06 -30.74 -8.37
C ALA A 710 -16.78 -32.05 -7.60
N ASP A 711 -15.68 -32.71 -7.98
CA ASP A 711 -15.02 -33.76 -7.22
C ASP A 711 -14.14 -33.11 -6.13
N VAL A 712 -14.56 -33.21 -4.87
CA VAL A 712 -13.85 -32.62 -3.72
C VAL A 712 -12.97 -33.68 -3.06
N ARG A 713 -11.69 -33.34 -2.79
CA ARG A 713 -10.76 -34.17 -2.02
C ARG A 713 -10.22 -33.39 -0.82
N LEU A 714 -10.48 -33.89 0.39
CA LEU A 714 -10.00 -33.31 1.65
C LEU A 714 -8.96 -34.21 2.30
N ASP A 715 -7.87 -33.61 2.77
CA ASP A 715 -6.84 -34.31 3.54
C ASP A 715 -7.31 -34.49 5.00
N LEU A 716 -7.19 -35.72 5.50
CA LEU A 716 -7.48 -36.09 6.88
C LEU A 716 -6.19 -36.45 7.64
N GLY A 717 -5.02 -36.07 7.11
CA GLY A 717 -3.71 -36.34 7.69
C GLY A 717 -3.56 -35.94 9.16
N ALA A 718 -4.19 -34.83 9.58
CA ALA A 718 -4.16 -34.37 10.97
C ALA A 718 -4.85 -35.33 11.95
N TYR A 719 -5.77 -36.17 11.46
CA TYR A 719 -6.56 -37.12 12.26
C TYR A 719 -6.00 -38.55 12.19
N VAL A 720 -4.86 -38.74 11.52
CA VAL A 720 -4.17 -40.02 11.47
C VAL A 720 -3.68 -40.39 12.87
N GLY A 721 -4.00 -41.61 13.31
CA GLY A 721 -3.72 -42.08 14.67
C GLY A 721 -4.92 -42.03 15.62
N ASP A 722 -6.01 -41.36 15.24
CA ASP A 722 -7.20 -41.28 16.09
C ASP A 722 -8.02 -42.59 16.07
N PRO A 723 -8.38 -43.14 17.23
CA PRO A 723 -9.05 -44.44 17.33
C PRO A 723 -10.52 -44.38 16.85
N GLN A 724 -11.08 -43.18 16.70
CA GLN A 724 -12.44 -42.98 16.21
C GLN A 724 -12.62 -41.55 15.71
N VAL A 725 -13.04 -41.41 14.45
CA VAL A 725 -13.27 -40.12 13.80
C VAL A 725 -14.66 -40.11 13.17
N PHE A 726 -15.35 -38.98 13.24
CA PHE A 726 -16.61 -38.77 12.53
C PHE A 726 -16.43 -37.65 11.52
N VAL A 727 -16.67 -37.96 10.25
CA VAL A 727 -16.74 -36.95 9.19
C VAL A 727 -18.21 -36.57 9.03
N CYS A 728 -18.54 -35.31 9.30
CA CYS A 728 -19.89 -34.81 9.24
C CYS A 728 -20.04 -33.75 8.15
N PHE A 729 -21.02 -33.98 7.28
CA PHE A 729 -21.51 -32.96 6.36
C PHE A 729 -22.54 -32.13 7.12
N TYR A 730 -22.17 -30.90 7.43
CA TYR A 730 -23.00 -29.94 8.14
C TYR A 730 -23.63 -28.97 7.16
N TYR A 731 -24.91 -28.75 7.36
CA TYR A 731 -25.69 -27.77 6.63
C TYR A 731 -26.38 -26.86 7.64
N SER A 732 -26.26 -25.55 7.44
CA SER A 732 -27.13 -24.53 8.02
C SER A 732 -27.56 -23.64 6.88
N GLY A 733 -28.85 -23.46 6.67
CA GLY A 733 -29.31 -22.36 5.85
C GLY A 733 -30.80 -22.16 5.96
N ASP A 734 -31.27 -20.99 5.52
CA ASP A 734 -32.69 -20.72 5.37
C ASP A 734 -33.11 -20.58 3.90
N ASN A 735 -34.19 -19.88 3.61
CA ASN A 735 -34.90 -19.95 2.33
C ASN A 735 -33.93 -19.84 1.15
N ASP A 736 -34.19 -20.57 0.06
CA ASP A 736 -33.50 -20.46 -1.22
C ASP A 736 -32.22 -21.30 -1.41
N TRP A 737 -32.04 -22.35 -0.59
CA TRP A 737 -30.80 -23.12 -0.54
C TRP A 737 -30.93 -24.66 -0.53
N TYR A 738 -30.05 -25.36 -1.27
CA TYR A 738 -29.93 -26.82 -1.21
C TYR A 738 -28.49 -27.33 -1.33
N ALA A 739 -28.25 -28.53 -0.80
CA ALA A 739 -26.99 -29.27 -0.96
C ALA A 739 -27.23 -30.76 -1.25
N HIS A 740 -26.54 -31.28 -2.26
CA HIS A 740 -26.49 -32.70 -2.62
C HIS A 740 -25.07 -33.22 -2.49
N ILE A 741 -24.90 -34.38 -1.85
CA ILE A 741 -23.63 -35.10 -1.84
C ILE A 741 -23.78 -36.53 -2.35
N ASP A 742 -22.79 -36.99 -3.10
CA ASP A 742 -22.77 -38.32 -3.70
C ASP A 742 -21.32 -38.87 -3.80
N ASP A 743 -21.20 -40.15 -4.13
CA ASP A 743 -19.92 -40.85 -4.36
C ASP A 743 -18.90 -40.69 -3.20
N VAL A 744 -19.39 -40.68 -1.95
CA VAL A 744 -18.53 -40.45 -0.78
C VAL A 744 -17.61 -41.65 -0.53
N ALA A 745 -16.30 -41.42 -0.53
CA ALA A 745 -15.25 -42.42 -0.38
C ALA A 745 -14.14 -41.95 0.57
N LEU A 746 -13.64 -42.86 1.41
CA LEU A 746 -12.50 -42.60 2.28
C LEU A 746 -11.30 -43.44 1.81
N SER A 747 -10.25 -42.77 1.35
CA SER A 747 -8.98 -43.38 0.95
C SER A 747 -7.96 -43.32 2.08
N CYS A 748 -7.22 -44.41 2.31
CA CYS A 748 -6.15 -44.48 3.30
C CYS A 748 -4.89 -45.15 2.74
N LYS A 749 -3.75 -44.87 3.37
CA LYS A 749 -2.47 -45.51 3.09
C LYS A 749 -1.94 -46.23 4.34
N ALA A 750 -1.43 -47.46 4.17
CA ALA A 750 -0.77 -48.19 5.26
C ALA A 750 0.64 -47.61 5.56
N PRO A 751 1.17 -47.77 6.78
CA PRO A 751 2.51 -47.27 7.15
C PRO A 751 3.68 -47.97 6.47
N ASP A 752 3.49 -49.18 5.91
CA ASP A 752 4.48 -49.97 5.15
C ASP A 752 3.77 -50.95 4.19
N GLU A 753 4.49 -51.59 3.24
CA GLU A 753 3.99 -52.60 2.26
C GLU A 753 3.35 -53.88 2.89
N THR A 754 2.95 -53.85 4.15
CA THR A 754 2.20 -54.91 4.83
C THR A 754 0.70 -54.68 4.70
N ARG A 755 -0.01 -55.71 4.22
CA ARG A 755 -1.48 -55.74 4.16
C ARG A 755 -2.08 -55.41 5.54
N LEU A 756 -2.93 -54.39 5.58
CA LEU A 756 -3.84 -54.11 6.69
C LEU A 756 -4.75 -55.32 6.97
N PHE A 757 -4.67 -55.86 8.18
CA PHE A 757 -5.71 -56.74 8.73
C PHE A 757 -6.76 -55.86 9.40
N LEU A 758 -7.85 -55.56 8.69
CA LEU A 758 -9.03 -54.96 9.30
C LEU A 758 -9.85 -56.05 10.03
N PRO A 759 -10.49 -55.76 11.18
CA PRO A 759 -11.44 -56.68 11.80
C PRO A 759 -12.64 -56.90 10.86
N GLU A 760 -12.99 -58.16 10.59
CA GLU A 760 -14.19 -58.53 9.83
C GLU A 760 -15.45 -57.96 10.52
N ILE A 761 -16.07 -56.94 9.92
CA ILE A 761 -17.43 -56.50 10.29
C ILE A 761 -18.43 -57.44 9.60
N TYR A 762 -19.03 -58.32 10.41
CA TYR A 762 -20.35 -58.95 10.28
C TYR A 762 -20.84 -59.31 8.85
N ARG A 763 -20.63 -60.57 8.44
CA ARG A 763 -21.49 -61.22 7.44
C ARG A 763 -22.87 -61.49 8.07
N PRO A 764 -23.99 -61.19 7.40
CA PRO A 764 -25.28 -61.71 7.83
C PRO A 764 -25.30 -63.23 7.67
N GLU A 765 -25.66 -63.95 8.74
CA GLU A 765 -25.89 -65.39 8.69
C GLU A 765 -26.94 -65.74 7.63
N GLN A 766 -26.51 -66.40 6.54
CA GLN A 766 -27.44 -67.19 5.74
C GLN A 766 -27.83 -68.44 6.54
N THR A 767 -28.96 -68.34 7.25
CA THR A 767 -29.67 -69.51 7.77
C THR A 767 -30.29 -70.29 6.59
N ARG A 768 -29.70 -71.45 6.28
CA ARG A 768 -30.38 -72.51 5.53
C ARG A 768 -31.24 -73.34 6.51
N ALA A 769 -32.56 -73.35 6.32
CA ALA A 769 -33.40 -74.51 6.64
C ALA A 769 -34.78 -74.47 5.93
N GLY A 770 -34.90 -75.24 4.83
CA GLY A 770 -36.00 -76.18 4.53
C GLY A 770 -37.40 -75.68 4.17
N ARG A 771 -37.74 -75.67 2.87
CA ARG A 771 -38.42 -76.78 2.17
C ARG A 771 -38.34 -76.62 0.67
#